data_AF-A0A015JYX2-F1
#
_entry.id   AF-A0A015JYX2-F1
#
_cell.length_a   1.000
_cell.length_b   1.000
_cell.length_c   1.000
_cell.angle_alpha   90.00
_cell.angle_beta   90.00
_cell.angle_gamma   90.00
#
_symmetry.space_group_name_H-M   'P 1'
#
loop_
_entity.id
_entity.type
_entity.pdbx_description
1 polymer ?
#
loop_
_entity_poly.entity_id
_entity_poly.type
_entity_poly.pdbx_seq_one_letter_code
_entity_poly.pdbx_strand_id
1 'polypeptide(L)'
;MQLNINFYDDVVFEWISYNQFNEIKEIDKNGFITVYSAIWMNGPLHYNHSKYTRDSNKEVALKCLHNLQNPVDFLMNEAKKYSIKNNKYLVLYGISQNPDTSDYILVQKFLTWTIFEWILYNQFNEIKETGKNGFVIVYSAIWKDGPLHKKDKQSLYYKRDSNKEVALKCLHNLQNSVVSLINEVEKYSMRSKKLVLYGMSQNPDTKDYNLVFSSKSFEKYCSICCEIYTDIQYKWCKSCNFMGWKSGDDKIDSLIQLNINSYNDVVFEWIPYNQFNKIRNIGKGNFVTVYSAIWKYEVALVCFIDSQKFLNKVKEFDNSSEMYGISQTPDKKDYILVLQNEYCTEYGKIYCKNCGVKFTQTRYKWCKPCINIFTKWTIKNEKLVGLIQEMHLGINSCFNIVFEWIPYNQFNYIKEIGKGGFATVYSAIWKDGPLKYDIDKKMYTRVSNKKVKEYSISKKSDILSVYGISQNPDTSNFIIVLEYAEGGSYSNWINNNYKDFDWKNKIQTLLYIIEGLKGIHQNQKVHHDLHPGNILFLTKSLNTFNNKSLFISDMGLCEDVSNTGEVKPYGVISYMAPEVLRAKAYTQAADIYSFGMIMYFTATGKQPFNNCAHDHPLILDICDGVRPEINELEAPKCYIDLMRRCWDSNPDNRPNASEINVGIKSFYDCYSSYKKSDSNAIEIRKQFKEAEIYRKSCLSSFKKNKNHPEAIYTSQLLDPITKDLRNSECLSCAIPD
;
A
#
# COMPACT_ATOMS: atom_id res chain seq x y z
N MET A 1 31.29 -20.61 -38.61
CA MET A 1 30.50 -20.08 -37.48
C MET A 1 30.79 -20.95 -36.27
N GLN A 2 31.70 -20.56 -35.39
CA GLN A 2 31.93 -21.25 -34.11
C GLN A 2 31.11 -20.54 -33.03
N LEU A 3 30.20 -21.27 -32.37
CA LEU A 3 29.42 -20.78 -31.22
C LEU A 3 30.17 -21.13 -29.92
N ASN A 4 30.07 -20.26 -28.91
CA ASN A 4 30.75 -20.39 -27.61
C ASN A 4 30.47 -21.75 -26.94
N ILE A 5 31.50 -22.60 -26.84
CA ILE A 5 31.54 -23.81 -26.02
C ILE A 5 31.85 -23.37 -24.60
N ASN A 6 30.91 -23.52 -23.66
CA ASN A 6 31.06 -22.99 -22.29
C ASN A 6 31.50 -24.07 -21.29
N PHE A 7 31.24 -25.35 -21.57
CA PHE A 7 31.58 -26.49 -20.72
C PHE A 7 32.18 -27.66 -21.53
N TYR A 8 32.96 -28.52 -20.88
CA TYR A 8 33.68 -29.62 -21.54
C TYR A 8 32.76 -30.73 -22.09
N ASP A 9 31.49 -30.77 -21.66
CA ASP A 9 30.44 -31.70 -22.11
C ASP A 9 29.46 -31.08 -23.12
N ASP A 10 29.68 -29.84 -23.55
CA ASP A 10 28.89 -29.21 -24.60
C ASP A 10 29.19 -29.85 -25.97
N VAL A 11 28.15 -29.94 -26.82
CA VAL A 11 28.27 -30.45 -28.19
C VAL A 11 28.97 -29.42 -29.06
N VAL A 12 29.95 -29.84 -29.85
CA VAL A 12 30.57 -28.98 -30.84
C VAL A 12 29.65 -28.88 -32.05
N PHE A 13 29.02 -27.71 -32.21
CA PHE A 13 28.21 -27.42 -33.39
C PHE A 13 29.13 -27.14 -34.59
N GLU A 14 29.02 -27.94 -35.65
CA GLU A 14 29.91 -27.84 -36.82
C GLU A 14 29.19 -27.90 -38.18
N TRP A 15 29.87 -27.48 -39.23
CA TRP A 15 29.44 -27.73 -40.60
C TRP A 15 29.88 -29.14 -41.00
N ILE A 16 28.94 -29.97 -41.41
CA ILE A 16 29.18 -31.39 -41.72
C ILE A 16 29.06 -31.59 -43.23
N SER A 17 30.14 -32.04 -43.86
CA SER A 17 30.11 -32.32 -45.30
C SER A 17 29.13 -33.46 -45.58
N TYR A 18 28.26 -33.28 -46.58
CA TYR A 18 27.19 -34.24 -46.88
C TYR A 18 27.69 -35.66 -47.18
N ASN A 19 28.88 -35.77 -47.77
CA ASN A 19 29.57 -37.03 -48.04
C ASN A 19 29.97 -37.81 -46.76
N GLN A 20 29.74 -37.28 -45.56
CA GLN A 20 29.97 -37.98 -44.30
C GLN A 20 28.79 -38.82 -43.83
N PHE A 21 27.67 -38.80 -44.55
CA PHE A 21 26.47 -39.56 -44.21
C PHE A 21 26.35 -40.80 -45.09
N ASN A 22 26.31 -41.97 -44.44
CA ASN A 22 26.04 -43.26 -45.07
C ASN A 22 24.67 -43.78 -44.63
N GLU A 23 24.15 -44.77 -45.37
CA GLU A 23 22.88 -45.44 -45.08
C GLU A 23 21.70 -44.47 -44.90
N ILE A 24 21.67 -43.40 -45.71
CA ILE A 24 20.61 -42.40 -45.66
C ILE A 24 19.27 -43.05 -46.04
N LYS A 25 18.33 -43.08 -45.11
CA LYS A 25 16.97 -43.65 -45.31
C LYS A 25 15.93 -42.60 -44.96
N GLU A 26 14.98 -42.37 -45.86
CA GLU A 26 13.86 -41.47 -45.59
C GLU A 26 12.97 -42.07 -44.50
N ILE A 27 12.71 -41.29 -43.45
CA ILE A 27 11.83 -41.67 -42.35
C ILE A 27 10.45 -41.05 -42.57
N ASP A 28 10.41 -39.79 -43.00
CA ASP A 28 9.18 -39.01 -43.15
C ASP A 28 9.36 -37.80 -44.07
N LYS A 29 8.29 -37.39 -44.75
CA LYS A 29 8.28 -36.25 -45.68
C LYS A 29 6.99 -35.44 -45.57
N ASN A 30 7.13 -34.13 -45.35
CA ASN A 30 6.02 -33.21 -45.22
C ASN A 30 6.33 -31.86 -45.88
N GLY A 31 5.72 -31.60 -47.05
CA GLY A 31 5.68 -30.30 -47.76
C GLY A 31 7.04 -29.64 -48.00
N PHE A 32 7.57 -28.97 -46.97
CA PHE A 32 8.83 -28.22 -46.97
C PHE A 32 9.96 -28.90 -46.18
N ILE A 33 9.73 -30.07 -45.57
CA ILE A 33 10.70 -30.77 -44.73
C ILE A 33 10.70 -32.27 -45.03
N THR A 34 11.88 -32.86 -45.19
CA THR A 34 12.08 -34.32 -45.23
C THR A 34 13.05 -34.74 -44.14
N VAL A 35 12.73 -35.79 -43.40
CA VAL A 35 13.56 -36.33 -42.32
C VAL A 35 14.14 -37.67 -42.75
N TYR A 36 15.46 -37.81 -42.64
CA TYR A 36 16.18 -39.05 -42.92
C TYR A 36 16.88 -39.56 -41.65
N SER A 37 17.07 -40.87 -41.54
CA SER A 37 18.09 -41.45 -40.67
C SER A 37 19.37 -41.61 -41.48
N ALA A 38 20.51 -41.41 -40.84
CA ALA A 38 21.80 -41.65 -41.46
C ALA A 38 22.85 -42.05 -40.41
N ILE A 39 23.91 -42.70 -40.89
CA ILE A 39 25.12 -42.94 -40.12
C ILE A 39 26.13 -41.84 -40.47
N TRP A 40 26.46 -40.99 -39.51
CA TRP A 40 27.52 -40.02 -39.64
C TRP A 40 28.88 -40.69 -39.37
N MET A 41 29.66 -40.92 -40.44
CA MET A 41 30.90 -41.68 -40.40
C MET A 41 31.93 -41.13 -39.41
N ASN A 42 32.19 -39.82 -39.48
CA ASN A 42 33.14 -39.21 -38.56
C ASN A 42 32.52 -38.98 -37.18
N GLY A 43 31.22 -38.73 -37.10
CA GLY A 43 30.50 -38.53 -35.85
C GLY A 43 30.88 -37.25 -35.09
N PRO A 44 30.14 -36.93 -34.01
CA PRO A 44 30.32 -35.68 -33.29
C PRO A 44 31.64 -35.63 -32.55
N LEU A 45 32.27 -34.45 -32.59
CA LEU A 45 33.45 -34.14 -31.80
C LEU A 45 33.07 -33.93 -30.33
N HIS A 46 33.75 -34.61 -29.42
CA HIS A 46 33.59 -34.41 -27.98
C HIS A 46 34.96 -34.35 -27.29
N TYR A 47 35.03 -33.63 -26.17
CA TYR A 47 36.26 -33.50 -25.40
C TYR A 47 36.35 -34.61 -24.35
N ASN A 48 37.43 -35.39 -24.37
CA ASN A 48 37.67 -36.42 -23.37
C ASN A 48 38.99 -36.15 -22.64
N HIS A 49 38.90 -35.65 -21.40
CA HIS A 49 39.91 -35.52 -20.33
C HIS A 49 41.37 -35.16 -20.72
N SER A 50 41.64 -34.63 -21.92
CA SER A 50 42.92 -34.07 -22.40
C SER A 50 42.97 -33.88 -23.94
N LYS A 51 42.06 -34.48 -24.72
CA LYS A 51 42.03 -34.30 -26.20
C LYS A 51 40.61 -34.38 -26.77
N TYR A 52 40.40 -33.75 -27.93
CA TYR A 52 39.18 -33.91 -28.71
C TYR A 52 39.21 -35.23 -29.48
N THR A 53 38.17 -36.05 -29.32
CA THR A 53 37.97 -37.30 -30.04
C THR A 53 36.60 -37.30 -30.72
N ARG A 54 36.48 -38.01 -31.84
CA ARG A 54 35.21 -38.14 -32.56
C ARG A 54 34.50 -39.46 -32.21
N ASP A 55 33.18 -39.40 -32.06
CA ASP A 55 32.32 -40.57 -31.84
C ASP A 55 31.85 -41.13 -33.19
N SER A 56 32.75 -41.80 -33.90
CA SER A 56 32.53 -42.28 -35.29
C SER A 56 31.34 -43.24 -35.44
N ASN A 57 30.76 -43.26 -36.64
CA ASN A 57 29.59 -44.05 -37.02
C ASN A 57 28.34 -43.76 -36.15
N LYS A 58 28.12 -42.48 -35.84
CA LYS A 58 26.99 -42.06 -35.02
C LYS A 58 25.70 -42.06 -35.83
N GLU A 59 24.66 -42.71 -35.30
CA GLU A 59 23.31 -42.57 -35.86
C GLU A 59 22.75 -41.16 -35.57
N VAL A 60 22.29 -40.51 -36.63
CA VAL A 60 21.77 -39.14 -36.61
C VAL A 60 20.47 -39.05 -37.39
N ALA A 61 19.63 -38.09 -37.01
CA ALA A 61 18.51 -37.65 -37.85
C ALA A 61 18.95 -36.45 -38.68
N LEU A 62 18.69 -36.49 -39.99
CA LEU A 62 18.92 -35.41 -40.94
C LEU A 62 17.58 -34.78 -41.27
N LYS A 63 17.37 -33.52 -40.90
CA LYS A 63 16.16 -32.75 -41.22
C LYS A 63 16.46 -31.82 -42.39
N CYS A 64 16.12 -32.25 -43.60
CA CYS A 64 16.28 -31.51 -44.85
C CYS A 64 15.15 -30.51 -45.04
N LEU A 65 15.47 -29.27 -45.42
CA LEU A 65 14.52 -28.18 -45.60
C LEU A 65 14.46 -27.77 -47.08
N HIS A 66 13.29 -27.84 -47.70
CA HIS A 66 13.08 -27.63 -49.14
C HIS A 66 12.41 -26.27 -49.44
N ASN A 67 12.76 -25.68 -50.60
CA ASN A 67 12.05 -24.55 -51.25
C ASN A 67 11.71 -23.35 -50.34
N LEU A 68 12.72 -22.75 -49.69
CA LEU A 68 12.54 -21.60 -48.81
C LEU A 68 12.83 -20.27 -49.52
N GLN A 69 11.92 -19.30 -49.45
CA GLN A 69 12.10 -17.94 -49.99
C GLN A 69 13.15 -17.10 -49.23
N ASN A 70 13.55 -17.52 -48.01
CA ASN A 70 14.64 -16.95 -47.20
C ASN A 70 15.28 -18.05 -46.33
N PRO A 71 16.15 -18.91 -46.90
CA PRO A 71 16.59 -20.14 -46.24
C PRO A 71 17.42 -19.91 -44.98
N VAL A 72 18.21 -18.82 -44.92
CA VAL A 72 19.12 -18.55 -43.80
C VAL A 72 18.37 -18.12 -42.54
N ASP A 73 17.41 -17.21 -42.63
CA ASP A 73 16.64 -16.74 -41.46
C ASP A 73 15.76 -17.84 -40.88
N PHE A 74 15.16 -18.65 -41.74
CA PHE A 74 14.36 -19.81 -41.33
C PHE A 74 15.23 -20.87 -40.65
N LEU A 75 16.38 -21.22 -41.24
CA LEU A 75 17.35 -22.15 -40.66
C LEU A 75 17.85 -21.66 -39.29
N MET A 76 18.11 -20.35 -39.15
CA MET A 76 18.55 -19.75 -37.89
C MET A 76 17.46 -19.79 -36.81
N ASN A 77 16.21 -19.52 -37.16
CA ASN A 77 15.08 -19.63 -36.23
C ASN A 77 14.79 -21.08 -35.83
N GLU A 78 14.94 -22.02 -36.76
CA GLU A 78 14.76 -23.43 -36.51
C GLU A 78 15.91 -23.99 -35.64
N ALA A 79 17.16 -23.64 -35.94
CA ALA A 79 18.34 -24.05 -35.17
C ALA A 79 18.30 -23.53 -33.72
N LYS A 80 17.79 -22.30 -33.48
CA LYS A 80 17.61 -21.73 -32.13
C LYS A 80 16.70 -22.55 -31.22
N LYS A 81 15.85 -23.44 -31.76
CA LYS A 81 14.99 -24.34 -30.97
C LYS A 81 15.78 -25.46 -30.28
N TYR A 82 17.00 -25.74 -30.72
CA TYR A 82 17.82 -26.84 -30.25
C TYR A 82 18.87 -26.41 -29.23
N SER A 83 19.22 -27.32 -28.32
CA SER A 83 20.23 -27.09 -27.28
C SER A 83 21.58 -27.66 -27.68
N ILE A 84 22.66 -26.94 -27.34
CA ILE A 84 24.04 -27.39 -27.56
C ILE A 84 24.57 -28.23 -26.37
N LYS A 85 23.87 -28.24 -25.23
CA LYS A 85 24.23 -29.09 -24.09
C LYS A 85 23.88 -30.57 -24.34
N ASN A 86 24.84 -31.49 -24.21
CA ASN A 86 24.68 -32.92 -24.52
C ASN A 86 23.62 -33.65 -23.65
N ASN A 87 23.26 -33.07 -22.50
CA ASN A 87 22.29 -33.61 -21.55
C ASN A 87 20.81 -33.23 -21.81
N LYS A 88 20.48 -32.50 -22.90
CA LYS A 88 19.11 -32.11 -23.25
C LYS A 88 18.47 -32.98 -24.34
N TYR A 89 17.14 -32.89 -24.47
CA TYR A 89 16.30 -33.75 -25.34
C TYR A 89 16.44 -33.45 -26.85
N LEU A 90 16.73 -32.20 -27.22
CA LEU A 90 16.95 -31.76 -28.60
C LEU A 90 18.39 -31.27 -28.72
N VAL A 91 19.30 -32.16 -29.13
CA VAL A 91 20.72 -31.83 -29.35
C VAL A 91 20.97 -31.70 -30.84
N LEU A 92 21.52 -30.55 -31.25
CA LEU A 92 21.89 -30.28 -32.64
C LEU A 92 23.41 -30.38 -32.78
N TYR A 93 23.87 -31.30 -33.62
CA TYR A 93 25.29 -31.53 -33.88
C TYR A 93 25.85 -30.56 -34.93
N GLY A 94 25.02 -30.14 -35.89
CA GLY A 94 25.54 -29.31 -36.96
C GLY A 94 24.53 -29.02 -38.07
N ILE A 95 25.04 -28.35 -39.10
CA ILE A 95 24.34 -28.12 -40.36
C ILE A 95 25.14 -28.78 -41.48
N SER A 96 24.44 -29.37 -42.44
CA SER A 96 24.97 -29.83 -43.71
C SER A 96 24.16 -29.20 -44.85
N GLN A 97 24.63 -29.36 -46.08
CA GLN A 97 23.91 -28.92 -47.27
C GLN A 97 23.98 -30.04 -48.30
N ASN A 98 22.83 -30.39 -48.87
CA ASN A 98 22.77 -31.35 -49.96
C ASN A 98 23.45 -30.74 -51.20
N PRO A 99 24.49 -31.35 -51.77
CA PRO A 99 25.21 -30.80 -52.92
C PRO A 99 24.35 -30.79 -54.20
N ASP A 100 23.37 -31.69 -54.32
CA ASP A 100 22.55 -31.83 -55.52
C ASP A 100 21.36 -30.86 -55.51
N THR A 101 20.73 -30.68 -54.34
CA THR A 101 19.53 -29.83 -54.21
C THR A 101 19.81 -28.44 -53.62
N SER A 102 21.01 -28.22 -53.09
CA SER A 102 21.38 -27.03 -52.30
C SER A 102 20.55 -26.82 -51.03
N ASP A 103 19.72 -27.79 -50.64
CA ASP A 103 18.89 -27.71 -49.43
C ASP A 103 19.74 -27.81 -48.16
N TYR A 104 19.40 -26.99 -47.16
CA TYR A 104 20.04 -27.04 -45.84
C TYR A 104 19.48 -28.20 -45.01
N ILE A 105 20.37 -28.86 -44.28
CA ILE A 105 20.09 -30.05 -43.48
C ILE A 105 20.52 -29.78 -42.04
N LEU A 106 19.59 -29.92 -41.08
CA LEU A 106 19.93 -29.92 -39.66
C LEU A 106 20.28 -31.34 -39.21
N VAL A 107 21.44 -31.51 -38.59
CA VAL A 107 21.96 -32.80 -38.14
C VAL A 107 21.80 -32.90 -36.62
N GLN A 108 20.88 -33.73 -36.16
CA GLN A 108 20.46 -33.77 -34.76
C GLN A 108 20.59 -35.15 -34.13
N LYS A 109 20.70 -35.17 -32.79
CA LYS A 109 20.76 -36.39 -31.98
C LYS A 109 19.44 -37.13 -32.02
N PHE A 110 19.52 -38.44 -32.20
CA PHE A 110 18.40 -39.36 -32.08
C PHE A 110 18.09 -39.61 -30.58
N LEU A 111 16.93 -39.18 -30.06
CA LEU A 111 16.45 -39.40 -28.68
C LEU A 111 14.95 -39.80 -28.77
N THR A 112 14.38 -40.83 -28.11
CA THR A 112 14.57 -41.36 -26.75
C THR A 112 14.23 -42.85 -26.54
N TRP A 113 14.48 -43.32 -25.30
CA TRP A 113 14.24 -44.64 -24.69
C TRP A 113 12.82 -45.24 -24.74
N THR A 114 11.82 -44.45 -25.07
CA THR A 114 10.49 -44.93 -25.48
C THR A 114 10.19 -44.22 -26.78
N ILE A 115 9.79 -44.97 -27.80
CA ILE A 115 9.55 -44.44 -29.13
C ILE A 115 8.17 -43.78 -29.13
N PHE A 116 8.11 -42.53 -29.60
CA PHE A 116 6.84 -41.89 -29.90
C PHE A 116 6.28 -42.56 -31.16
N GLU A 117 5.17 -43.29 -31.03
CA GLU A 117 4.65 -44.14 -32.10
C GLU A 117 3.35 -43.56 -32.70
N TRP A 118 3.17 -43.73 -34.01
CA TRP A 118 1.84 -43.72 -34.60
C TRP A 118 1.17 -45.07 -34.30
N ILE A 119 0.08 -45.05 -33.56
CA ILE A 119 -0.60 -46.24 -33.06
C ILE A 119 -1.89 -46.41 -33.86
N LEU A 120 -2.03 -47.54 -34.55
CA LEU A 120 -3.27 -47.86 -35.26
C LEU A 120 -4.42 -47.95 -34.26
N TYR A 121 -5.54 -47.29 -34.54
CA TYR A 121 -6.64 -47.19 -33.57
C TYR A 121 -7.22 -48.55 -33.14
N ASN A 122 -7.16 -49.56 -34.00
CA ASN A 122 -7.56 -50.94 -33.71
C ASN A 122 -6.69 -51.67 -32.67
N GLN A 123 -5.59 -51.05 -32.23
CA GLN A 123 -4.72 -51.52 -31.16
C GLN A 123 -5.27 -51.21 -29.76
N PHE A 124 -6.31 -50.37 -29.67
CA PHE A 124 -6.96 -50.04 -28.41
C PHE A 124 -8.19 -50.92 -28.17
N ASN A 125 -8.23 -51.58 -27.02
CA ASN A 125 -9.37 -52.32 -26.50
C ASN A 125 -9.95 -51.61 -25.28
N GLU A 126 -11.19 -51.97 -24.92
CA GLU A 126 -11.87 -51.48 -23.71
C GLU A 126 -11.89 -49.94 -23.59
N ILE A 127 -12.09 -49.24 -24.70
CA ILE A 127 -12.13 -47.78 -24.73
C ILE A 127 -13.34 -47.30 -23.91
N LYS A 128 -13.07 -46.57 -22.82
CA LYS A 128 -14.10 -46.05 -21.89
C LYS A 128 -13.91 -44.54 -21.73
N GLU A 129 -14.99 -43.77 -21.83
CA GLU A 129 -14.94 -42.34 -21.55
C GLU A 129 -14.69 -42.11 -20.05
N THR A 130 -13.68 -41.30 -19.72
CA THR A 130 -13.27 -41.02 -18.33
C THR A 130 -13.44 -39.55 -17.95
N GLY A 131 -13.73 -38.68 -18.93
CA GLY A 131 -14.06 -37.28 -18.68
C GLY A 131 -14.28 -36.49 -19.98
N LYS A 132 -15.18 -35.50 -19.92
CA LYS A 132 -15.53 -34.62 -21.04
C LYS A 132 -15.65 -33.17 -20.56
N ASN A 133 -15.05 -32.23 -21.29
CA ASN A 133 -15.25 -30.79 -21.09
C ASN A 133 -15.16 -30.06 -22.43
N GLY A 134 -16.29 -29.47 -22.88
CA GLY A 134 -16.39 -28.58 -24.06
C GLY A 134 -15.79 -29.15 -25.35
N PHE A 135 -14.47 -29.02 -25.51
CA PHE A 135 -13.68 -29.32 -26.70
C PHE A 135 -12.72 -30.52 -26.55
N VAL A 136 -12.60 -31.13 -25.37
CA VAL A 136 -11.67 -32.25 -25.10
C VAL A 136 -12.43 -33.40 -24.43
N ILE A 137 -12.23 -34.61 -24.94
CA ILE A 137 -12.72 -35.86 -24.34
C ILE A 137 -11.51 -36.74 -24.02
N VAL A 138 -11.50 -37.34 -22.83
CA VAL A 138 -10.45 -38.28 -22.42
C VAL A 138 -11.03 -39.67 -22.24
N TYR A 139 -10.43 -40.64 -22.89
CA TYR A 139 -10.76 -42.04 -22.77
C TYR A 139 -9.65 -42.80 -22.03
N SER A 140 -10.00 -43.85 -21.29
CA SER A 140 -9.05 -44.90 -20.94
C SER A 140 -9.15 -46.03 -21.96
N ALA A 141 -8.03 -46.71 -22.23
CA ALA A 141 -7.99 -47.85 -23.13
C ALA A 141 -6.85 -48.80 -22.76
N ILE A 142 -6.94 -50.04 -23.20
CA ILE A 142 -5.85 -51.02 -23.15
C ILE A 142 -5.18 -51.06 -24.52
N TRP A 143 -3.89 -50.70 -24.58
CA TRP A 143 -3.08 -50.83 -25.78
C TRP A 143 -2.48 -52.25 -25.86
N LYS A 144 -2.94 -53.04 -26.85
CA LYS A 144 -2.56 -54.45 -27.06
C LYS A 144 -1.05 -54.63 -27.17
N ASP A 145 -0.43 -53.99 -28.15
CA ASP A 145 1.02 -54.10 -28.37
C ASP A 145 1.81 -53.41 -27.27
N GLY A 146 1.31 -52.28 -26.77
CA GLY A 146 1.94 -51.51 -25.70
C GLY A 146 3.21 -50.77 -26.12
N PRO A 147 3.72 -49.86 -25.27
CA PRO A 147 4.84 -48.99 -25.60
C PRO A 147 6.14 -49.78 -25.75
N LEU A 148 6.91 -49.43 -26.80
CA LEU A 148 8.23 -49.98 -27.05
C LEU A 148 9.27 -49.22 -26.22
N HIS A 149 9.99 -49.92 -25.34
CA HIS A 149 11.04 -49.33 -24.51
C HIS A 149 12.35 -50.12 -24.56
N LYS A 150 13.47 -49.45 -24.32
CA LYS A 150 14.79 -50.11 -24.17
C LYS A 150 14.87 -50.89 -22.86
N LYS A 151 15.41 -52.10 -22.92
CA LYS A 151 15.53 -52.99 -21.75
C LYS A 151 16.53 -52.47 -20.70
N ASP A 152 17.59 -51.78 -21.14
CA ASP A 152 18.59 -51.09 -20.30
C ASP A 152 19.34 -50.00 -21.08
N LYS A 153 20.25 -49.26 -20.43
CA LYS A 153 21.00 -48.14 -21.04
C LYS A 153 21.94 -48.54 -22.19
N GLN A 154 22.30 -49.84 -22.30
CA GLN A 154 23.43 -50.31 -23.11
C GLN A 154 23.03 -51.39 -24.15
N SER A 155 21.78 -51.88 -24.13
CA SER A 155 21.31 -52.90 -25.06
C SER A 155 20.67 -52.31 -26.33
N LEU A 156 20.85 -53.05 -27.43
CA LEU A 156 20.22 -52.82 -28.74
C LEU A 156 18.83 -53.48 -28.86
N TYR A 157 18.31 -54.07 -27.78
CA TYR A 157 17.06 -54.83 -27.77
C TYR A 157 15.91 -54.02 -27.18
N TYR A 158 14.84 -53.84 -27.97
CA TYR A 158 13.60 -53.20 -27.55
C TYR A 158 12.59 -54.25 -27.09
N LYS A 159 11.84 -53.95 -26.02
CA LYS A 159 10.75 -54.80 -25.53
C LYS A 159 9.46 -54.00 -25.51
N ARG A 160 8.36 -54.63 -25.93
CA ARG A 160 7.01 -54.09 -25.80
C ARG A 160 6.43 -54.41 -24.43
N ASP A 161 5.76 -53.45 -23.82
CA ASP A 161 4.98 -53.63 -22.58
C ASP A 161 3.52 -53.88 -22.94
N SER A 162 3.21 -55.08 -23.45
CA SER A 162 1.89 -55.42 -23.99
C SER A 162 0.76 -55.32 -22.97
N ASN A 163 -0.45 -55.06 -23.45
CA ASN A 163 -1.67 -54.85 -22.66
C ASN A 163 -1.55 -53.69 -21.65
N LYS A 164 -0.92 -52.60 -22.07
CA LYS A 164 -0.72 -51.43 -21.20
C LYS A 164 -1.99 -50.58 -21.14
N GLU A 165 -2.39 -50.21 -19.92
CA GLU A 165 -3.40 -49.18 -19.73
C GLU A 165 -2.86 -47.80 -20.11
N VAL A 166 -3.59 -47.11 -20.97
CA VAL A 166 -3.26 -45.78 -21.50
C VAL A 166 -4.46 -44.85 -21.43
N ALA A 167 -4.19 -43.55 -21.43
CA ALA A 167 -5.21 -42.53 -21.59
C ALA A 167 -5.11 -41.91 -22.98
N LEU A 168 -6.25 -41.77 -23.65
CA LEU A 168 -6.40 -41.16 -24.97
C LEU A 168 -7.03 -39.78 -24.79
N LYS A 169 -6.26 -38.71 -25.05
CA LYS A 169 -6.81 -37.35 -25.12
C LYS A 169 -7.25 -37.07 -26.55
N CYS A 170 -8.56 -37.05 -26.79
CA CYS A 170 -9.15 -36.73 -28.08
C CYS A 170 -9.12 -35.21 -28.33
N LEU A 171 -8.62 -34.82 -29.50
CA LEU A 171 -8.50 -33.44 -29.93
C LEU A 171 -9.54 -33.15 -31.03
N HIS A 172 -10.75 -32.77 -30.62
CA HIS A 172 -11.81 -32.41 -31.58
C HIS A 172 -11.46 -31.12 -32.35
N ASN A 173 -11.89 -31.05 -33.62
CA ASN A 173 -11.77 -29.88 -34.51
C ASN A 173 -10.34 -29.43 -34.92
N LEU A 174 -9.29 -30.24 -34.66
CA LEU A 174 -7.94 -29.98 -35.19
C LEU A 174 -7.69 -30.59 -36.58
N GLN A 175 -8.74 -31.11 -37.22
CA GLN A 175 -8.68 -31.83 -38.50
C GLN A 175 -8.05 -31.02 -39.64
N ASN A 176 -8.05 -29.68 -39.54
CA ASN A 176 -7.60 -28.76 -40.59
C ASN A 176 -6.31 -27.97 -40.24
N SER A 177 -5.62 -28.26 -39.12
CA SER A 177 -4.38 -27.55 -38.75
C SER A 177 -3.34 -28.46 -38.09
N VAL A 178 -2.44 -29.00 -38.90
CA VAL A 178 -1.27 -29.78 -38.46
C VAL A 178 -0.36 -28.94 -37.54
N VAL A 179 -0.28 -27.62 -37.76
CA VAL A 179 0.50 -26.70 -36.90
C VAL A 179 -0.07 -26.65 -35.48
N SER A 180 -1.40 -26.60 -35.33
CA SER A 180 -2.04 -26.62 -34.02
C SER A 180 -1.82 -27.97 -33.29
N LEU A 181 -1.86 -29.07 -34.04
CA LEU A 181 -1.57 -30.41 -33.53
C LEU A 181 -0.12 -30.57 -33.04
N ILE A 182 0.85 -30.07 -33.83
CA ILE A 182 2.28 -30.06 -33.46
C ILE A 182 2.51 -29.22 -32.20
N ASN A 183 1.95 -28.00 -32.14
CA ASN A 183 2.06 -27.13 -30.97
C ASN A 183 1.47 -27.79 -29.72
N GLU A 184 0.40 -28.57 -29.86
CA GLU A 184 -0.19 -29.31 -28.75
C GLU A 184 0.70 -30.47 -28.28
N VAL A 185 1.31 -31.24 -29.19
CA VAL A 185 2.29 -32.31 -28.87
C VAL A 185 3.54 -31.74 -28.19
N GLU A 186 4.05 -30.60 -28.69
CA GLU A 186 5.25 -29.94 -28.19
C GLU A 186 5.11 -29.45 -26.74
N LYS A 187 3.91 -29.01 -26.30
CA LYS A 187 3.65 -28.62 -24.90
C LYS A 187 4.03 -29.73 -23.91
N TYR A 188 3.76 -30.97 -24.28
CA TYR A 188 3.97 -32.14 -23.42
C TYR A 188 5.41 -32.65 -23.46
N SER A 189 6.12 -32.41 -24.57
CA SER A 189 7.55 -32.71 -24.70
C SER A 189 8.45 -31.69 -24.00
N MET A 190 8.04 -30.41 -23.90
CA MET A 190 8.91 -29.33 -23.41
C MET A 190 8.81 -29.01 -21.91
N ARG A 191 7.66 -29.24 -21.24
CA ARG A 191 7.40 -28.69 -19.89
C ARG A 191 7.36 -29.66 -18.72
N SER A 192 7.13 -30.96 -18.92
CA SER A 192 6.87 -31.86 -17.78
C SER A 192 7.89 -32.99 -17.68
N LYS A 193 8.64 -33.04 -16.58
CA LYS A 193 9.43 -34.23 -16.20
C LYS A 193 8.56 -35.44 -15.82
N LYS A 194 7.23 -35.42 -16.02
CA LYS A 194 6.29 -36.30 -15.30
C LYS A 194 5.05 -36.81 -16.07
N LEU A 195 4.66 -36.23 -17.22
CA LEU A 195 3.69 -36.88 -18.13
C LEU A 195 4.45 -37.67 -19.21
N VAL A 196 4.16 -38.97 -19.33
CA VAL A 196 4.78 -39.83 -20.35
C VAL A 196 3.83 -39.94 -21.54
N LEU A 197 4.20 -39.31 -22.66
CA LEU A 197 3.49 -39.39 -23.94
C LEU A 197 4.09 -40.52 -24.78
N TYR A 198 3.28 -41.51 -25.14
CA TYR A 198 3.71 -42.68 -25.91
C TYR A 198 3.53 -42.52 -27.41
N GLY A 199 2.59 -41.69 -27.87
CA GLY A 199 2.30 -41.62 -29.29
C GLY A 199 1.02 -40.89 -29.62
N MET A 200 0.60 -41.07 -30.87
CA MET A 200 -0.65 -40.55 -31.41
C MET A 200 -1.41 -41.63 -32.16
N SER A 201 -2.74 -41.54 -32.16
CA SER A 201 -3.60 -42.33 -33.04
C SER A 201 -4.62 -41.43 -33.70
N GLN A 202 -5.30 -41.93 -34.73
CA GLN A 202 -6.44 -41.25 -35.32
C GLN A 202 -7.64 -42.19 -35.32
N ASN A 203 -8.77 -41.70 -34.83
CA ASN A 203 -10.01 -42.46 -34.90
C ASN A 203 -10.45 -42.57 -36.37
N PRO A 204 -10.62 -43.78 -36.93
CA PRO A 204 -10.96 -43.97 -38.34
C PRO A 204 -12.36 -43.44 -38.69
N ASP A 205 -13.27 -43.40 -37.72
CA ASP A 205 -14.66 -42.98 -37.89
C ASP A 205 -14.81 -41.46 -37.76
N THR A 206 -14.27 -40.88 -36.69
CA THR A 206 -14.42 -39.43 -36.43
C THR A 206 -13.34 -38.57 -37.08
N LYS A 207 -12.25 -39.18 -37.55
CA LYS A 207 -11.01 -38.53 -38.03
C LYS A 207 -10.28 -37.69 -36.99
N ASP A 208 -10.69 -37.72 -35.72
CA ASP A 208 -10.04 -36.98 -34.64
C ASP A 208 -8.71 -37.64 -34.25
N TYR A 209 -7.73 -36.79 -33.97
CA TYR A 209 -6.44 -37.22 -33.43
C TYR A 209 -6.54 -37.44 -31.92
N ASN A 210 -5.90 -38.51 -31.45
CA ASN A 210 -5.77 -38.84 -30.03
C ASN A 210 -4.30 -38.81 -29.63
N LEU A 211 -3.99 -38.12 -28.53
CA LEU A 211 -2.69 -38.24 -27.86
C LEU A 211 -2.74 -39.39 -26.86
N VAL A 212 -1.74 -40.27 -26.89
CA VAL A 212 -1.69 -41.50 -26.10
C VAL A 212 -0.68 -41.35 -24.96
N PHE A 213 -1.18 -41.34 -23.74
CA PHE A 213 -0.39 -41.09 -22.53
C PHE A 213 -0.37 -42.30 -21.59
N SER A 214 0.63 -42.37 -20.71
CA SER A 214 0.63 -43.32 -19.60
C SER A 214 -0.52 -43.04 -18.63
N SER A 215 -1.30 -44.08 -18.28
CA SER A 215 -2.40 -43.98 -17.30
C SER A 215 -1.95 -43.43 -15.95
N LYS A 216 -0.76 -43.82 -15.48
CA LYS A 216 -0.13 -43.31 -14.25
C LYS A 216 0.04 -41.78 -14.23
N SER A 217 0.13 -41.14 -15.38
CA SER A 217 0.26 -39.69 -15.48
C SER A 217 -1.02 -38.92 -15.14
N PHE A 218 -2.19 -39.58 -15.04
CA PHE A 218 -3.47 -38.92 -14.71
C PHE A 218 -3.90 -39.07 -13.24
N GLU A 219 -3.06 -39.65 -12.38
CA GLU A 219 -3.31 -39.69 -10.94
C GLU A 219 -3.16 -38.31 -10.28
N LYS A 220 -2.31 -37.43 -10.83
CA LYS A 220 -1.96 -36.11 -10.24
C LYS A 220 -2.24 -34.92 -11.16
N TYR A 221 -2.63 -35.17 -12.40
CA TYR A 221 -2.74 -34.16 -13.44
C TYR A 221 -4.15 -34.14 -14.01
N CYS A 222 -4.65 -32.94 -14.28
CA CYS A 222 -5.96 -32.71 -14.86
C CYS A 222 -6.10 -33.39 -16.21
N SER A 223 -7.11 -34.24 -16.35
CA SER A 223 -7.44 -34.90 -17.62
C SER A 223 -7.70 -33.89 -18.75
N ILE A 224 -8.19 -32.69 -18.43
CA ILE A 224 -8.61 -31.70 -19.42
C ILE A 224 -7.45 -30.81 -19.90
N CYS A 225 -6.73 -30.12 -18.98
CA CYS A 225 -5.65 -29.20 -19.35
C CYS A 225 -4.24 -29.77 -19.11
N CYS A 226 -4.12 -30.92 -18.47
CA CYS A 226 -2.86 -31.57 -18.10
C CYS A 226 -1.96 -30.75 -17.15
N GLU A 227 -2.50 -29.72 -16.48
CA GLU A 227 -1.87 -29.11 -15.32
C GLU A 227 -2.04 -29.97 -14.07
N ILE A 228 -1.21 -29.79 -13.04
CA ILE A 228 -1.38 -30.49 -11.76
C ILE A 228 -2.75 -30.09 -11.18
N TYR A 229 -3.53 -31.07 -10.73
CA TYR A 229 -4.77 -30.76 -10.01
C TYR A 229 -4.43 -29.85 -8.81
N THR A 230 -5.15 -28.74 -8.67
CA THR A 230 -4.96 -27.85 -7.51
C THR A 230 -5.37 -28.56 -6.23
N ASP A 231 -6.35 -29.47 -6.32
CA ASP A 231 -6.60 -30.49 -5.30
C ASP A 231 -6.57 -31.89 -5.94
N ILE A 232 -5.54 -32.66 -5.59
CA ILE A 232 -5.29 -34.01 -6.14
C ILE A 232 -6.31 -35.03 -5.61
N GLN A 233 -6.78 -34.88 -4.36
CA GLN A 233 -7.72 -35.81 -3.73
C GLN A 233 -9.08 -35.77 -4.43
N TYR A 234 -9.53 -34.56 -4.80
CA TYR A 234 -10.82 -34.36 -5.46
C TYR A 234 -10.72 -34.20 -6.98
N LYS A 235 -9.51 -34.37 -7.56
CA LYS A 235 -9.26 -34.14 -8.99
C LYS A 235 -9.80 -32.77 -9.45
N TRP A 236 -9.59 -31.74 -8.64
CA TRP A 236 -10.07 -30.37 -8.91
C TRP A 236 -8.99 -29.55 -9.61
N CYS A 237 -9.32 -28.91 -10.74
CA CYS A 237 -8.39 -28.12 -11.53
C CYS A 237 -8.86 -26.67 -11.65
N LYS A 238 -8.08 -25.72 -11.10
CA LYS A 238 -8.37 -24.29 -11.15
C LYS A 238 -8.66 -23.85 -12.59
N SER A 239 -7.70 -23.98 -13.50
CA SER A 239 -7.78 -23.52 -14.89
C SER A 239 -8.95 -24.09 -15.70
N CYS A 240 -9.38 -25.33 -15.43
CA CYS A 240 -10.46 -25.99 -16.17
C CYS A 240 -11.86 -25.64 -15.66
N ASN A 241 -11.99 -25.31 -14.39
CA ASN A 241 -13.30 -24.98 -13.81
C ASN A 241 -13.79 -23.58 -14.23
N PHE A 242 -12.91 -22.67 -14.65
CA PHE A 242 -13.32 -21.33 -15.11
C PHE A 242 -13.74 -21.24 -16.58
N MET A 243 -13.52 -22.28 -17.40
CA MET A 243 -13.81 -22.19 -18.85
C MET A 243 -15.31 -22.05 -19.18
N GLY A 244 -16.22 -22.38 -18.25
CA GLY A 244 -17.66 -22.22 -18.39
C GLY A 244 -18.25 -20.90 -17.86
N TRP A 245 -17.43 -20.03 -17.25
CA TRP A 245 -17.89 -18.84 -16.50
C TRP A 245 -17.45 -17.51 -17.11
N LYS A 246 -17.18 -17.47 -18.42
CA LYS A 246 -16.76 -16.24 -19.10
C LYS A 246 -17.93 -15.30 -19.31
N SER A 247 -17.83 -14.09 -18.78
CA SER A 247 -18.76 -12.99 -19.00
C SER A 247 -18.55 -12.30 -20.34
N GLY A 248 -17.37 -12.47 -20.95
CA GLY A 248 -16.94 -11.73 -22.14
C GLY A 248 -16.33 -10.36 -21.83
N ASP A 249 -16.15 -10.01 -20.55
CA ASP A 249 -15.39 -8.85 -20.08
C ASP A 249 -14.15 -9.31 -19.30
N ASP A 250 -12.96 -9.04 -19.83
CA ASP A 250 -11.68 -9.50 -19.27
C ASP A 250 -11.46 -9.05 -17.81
N LYS A 251 -11.99 -7.88 -17.40
CA LYS A 251 -11.85 -7.38 -16.03
C LYS A 251 -12.76 -8.12 -15.05
N ILE A 252 -13.98 -8.44 -15.48
CA ILE A 252 -14.93 -9.24 -14.69
C ILE A 252 -14.46 -10.69 -14.60
N ASP A 253 -13.97 -11.24 -15.71
CA ASP A 253 -13.42 -12.59 -15.76
C ASP A 253 -12.18 -12.71 -14.85
N SER A 254 -11.34 -11.68 -14.79
CA SER A 254 -10.22 -11.60 -13.84
C SER A 254 -10.68 -11.53 -12.38
N LEU A 255 -11.76 -10.80 -12.08
CA LEU A 255 -12.33 -10.70 -10.74
C LEU A 255 -12.90 -12.05 -10.27
N ILE A 256 -13.61 -12.77 -11.14
CA ILE A 256 -14.14 -14.12 -10.87
C ILE A 256 -13.00 -15.09 -10.52
N GLN A 257 -11.87 -15.01 -11.23
CA GLN A 257 -10.70 -15.87 -10.99
C GLN A 257 -9.95 -15.61 -9.67
N LEU A 258 -10.03 -14.38 -9.13
CA LEU A 258 -9.35 -13.99 -7.90
C LEU A 258 -10.05 -14.50 -6.62
N ASN A 259 -11.36 -14.76 -6.68
CA ASN A 259 -12.18 -15.07 -5.50
C ASN A 259 -12.32 -16.57 -5.17
N ILE A 260 -11.64 -17.47 -5.90
CA ILE A 260 -11.71 -18.92 -5.66
C ILE A 260 -10.29 -19.49 -5.46
N ASN A 261 -10.01 -19.96 -4.24
CA ASN A 261 -8.72 -20.47 -3.79
C ASN A 261 -8.77 -21.92 -3.28
N SER A 262 -9.95 -22.50 -3.06
CA SER A 262 -10.17 -23.86 -2.54
C SER A 262 -11.39 -24.54 -3.16
N TYR A 263 -11.43 -25.87 -3.12
CA TYR A 263 -12.59 -26.67 -3.56
C TYR A 263 -13.82 -26.50 -2.65
N ASN A 264 -13.62 -26.02 -1.42
CA ASN A 264 -14.68 -25.72 -0.44
C ASN A 264 -15.18 -24.27 -0.52
N ASP A 265 -14.59 -23.42 -1.36
CA ASP A 265 -15.05 -22.04 -1.50
C ASP A 265 -16.41 -22.02 -2.21
N VAL A 266 -17.31 -21.15 -1.75
CA VAL A 266 -18.57 -20.87 -2.48
C VAL A 266 -18.21 -20.51 -3.91
N VAL A 267 -18.76 -21.25 -4.87
CA VAL A 267 -18.48 -21.06 -6.29
C VAL A 267 -18.98 -19.68 -6.71
N PHE A 268 -18.05 -18.74 -6.83
CA PHE A 268 -18.30 -17.39 -7.33
C PHE A 268 -18.31 -17.46 -8.87
N GLU A 269 -19.49 -17.44 -9.49
CA GLU A 269 -19.65 -17.66 -10.94
C GLU A 269 -20.34 -16.51 -11.68
N TRP A 270 -20.27 -16.52 -13.01
CA TRP A 270 -21.14 -15.68 -13.84
C TRP A 270 -22.53 -16.33 -13.92
N ILE A 271 -23.56 -15.60 -13.50
CA ILE A 271 -24.95 -16.10 -13.46
C ILE A 271 -25.77 -15.36 -14.53
N PRO A 272 -26.23 -16.04 -15.60
CA PRO A 272 -27.11 -15.44 -16.59
C PRO A 272 -28.40 -14.89 -15.95
N TYR A 273 -28.75 -13.64 -16.26
CA TYR A 273 -29.87 -12.92 -15.63
C TYR A 273 -31.21 -13.63 -15.78
N ASN A 274 -31.42 -14.33 -16.90
CA ASN A 274 -32.64 -15.10 -17.18
C ASN A 274 -32.85 -16.30 -16.24
N GLN A 275 -31.88 -16.64 -15.38
CA GLN A 275 -32.04 -17.68 -14.36
C GLN A 275 -32.72 -17.17 -13.07
N PHE A 276 -32.89 -15.86 -12.90
CA PHE A 276 -33.54 -15.29 -11.72
C PHE A 276 -35.06 -15.20 -11.90
N ASN A 277 -35.79 -15.74 -10.91
CA ASN A 277 -37.25 -15.75 -10.86
C ASN A 277 -37.76 -14.89 -9.69
N LYS A 278 -39.02 -14.44 -9.79
CA LYS A 278 -39.73 -13.70 -8.72
C LYS A 278 -38.92 -12.52 -8.14
N ILE A 279 -38.28 -11.73 -9.00
CA ILE A 279 -37.47 -10.58 -8.60
C ILE A 279 -38.35 -9.52 -7.93
N ARG A 280 -38.00 -9.10 -6.71
CA ARG A 280 -38.72 -8.12 -5.88
C ARG A 280 -37.78 -7.03 -5.39
N ASN A 281 -38.15 -5.76 -5.54
CA ASN A 281 -37.35 -4.65 -5.02
C ASN A 281 -37.44 -4.60 -3.49
N ILE A 282 -36.28 -4.59 -2.82
CA ILE A 282 -36.15 -4.52 -1.36
C ILE A 282 -35.82 -3.10 -0.90
N GLY A 283 -35.10 -2.34 -1.73
CA GLY A 283 -34.88 -0.93 -1.48
C GLY A 283 -33.93 -0.28 -2.48
N LYS A 284 -34.04 1.03 -2.60
CA LYS A 284 -33.21 1.86 -3.47
C LYS A 284 -32.38 2.85 -2.64
N GLY A 285 -31.08 2.79 -2.83
CA GLY A 285 -30.08 3.70 -2.27
C GLY A 285 -29.56 4.70 -3.30
N ASN A 286 -28.62 5.55 -2.85
CA ASN A 286 -27.95 6.52 -3.71
C ASN A 286 -27.07 5.89 -4.79
N PHE A 287 -26.53 4.70 -4.54
CA PHE A 287 -25.65 4.03 -5.48
C PHE A 287 -26.05 2.61 -5.84
N VAL A 288 -26.94 2.00 -5.07
CA VAL A 288 -27.36 0.62 -5.28
C VAL A 288 -28.87 0.51 -5.23
N THR A 289 -29.41 -0.43 -5.99
CA THR A 289 -30.77 -0.93 -5.79
C THR A 289 -30.66 -2.40 -5.42
N VAL A 290 -31.33 -2.81 -4.36
CA VAL A 290 -31.28 -4.19 -3.86
C VAL A 290 -32.61 -4.87 -4.16
N TYR A 291 -32.53 -6.08 -4.70
CA TYR A 291 -33.67 -6.94 -4.97
C TYR A 291 -33.51 -8.29 -4.26
N SER A 292 -34.62 -8.94 -3.93
CA SER A 292 -34.67 -10.38 -3.60
C SER A 292 -35.10 -11.13 -4.85
N ALA A 293 -34.53 -12.30 -5.09
CA ALA A 293 -34.89 -13.17 -6.20
C ALA A 293 -34.74 -14.64 -5.83
N ILE A 294 -35.38 -15.52 -6.61
CA ILE A 294 -35.20 -16.97 -6.52
C ILE A 294 -34.31 -17.39 -7.69
N TRP A 295 -33.15 -17.96 -7.37
CA TRP A 295 -32.31 -18.70 -8.30
C TRP A 295 -32.45 -20.21 -8.01
N LYS A 296 -31.37 -20.90 -7.62
CA LYS A 296 -31.42 -22.25 -7.02
C LYS A 296 -32.01 -22.23 -5.60
N TYR A 297 -31.82 -21.10 -4.92
CA TYR A 297 -32.32 -20.74 -3.60
C TYR A 297 -32.60 -19.23 -3.60
N GLU A 298 -33.11 -18.70 -2.49
CA GLU A 298 -33.33 -17.26 -2.34
C GLU A 298 -31.99 -16.51 -2.30
N VAL A 299 -31.89 -15.40 -3.03
CA VAL A 299 -30.67 -14.59 -3.17
C VAL A 299 -30.99 -13.10 -3.15
N ALA A 300 -30.01 -12.31 -2.73
CA ALA A 300 -30.02 -10.86 -2.86
C ALA A 300 -29.28 -10.43 -4.13
N LEU A 301 -29.90 -9.58 -4.94
CA LEU A 301 -29.31 -8.96 -6.13
C LEU A 301 -29.00 -7.50 -5.82
N VAL A 302 -27.72 -7.13 -5.77
CA VAL A 302 -27.26 -5.76 -5.53
C VAL A 302 -26.84 -5.14 -6.85
N CYS A 303 -27.70 -4.28 -7.40
CA CYS A 303 -27.47 -3.60 -8.67
C CYS A 303 -26.81 -2.23 -8.42
N PHE A 304 -25.65 -1.97 -9.03
CA PHE A 304 -24.96 -0.69 -8.88
C PHE A 304 -25.38 0.30 -9.98
N ILE A 305 -25.65 1.56 -9.61
CA ILE A 305 -26.08 2.62 -10.54
C ILE A 305 -24.91 3.14 -11.40
N ASP A 306 -23.67 2.94 -10.95
CA ASP A 306 -22.45 3.42 -11.62
C ASP A 306 -21.52 2.22 -11.88
N SER A 307 -21.55 1.71 -13.12
CA SER A 307 -20.80 0.54 -13.56
C SER A 307 -19.28 0.76 -13.52
N GLN A 308 -18.77 1.99 -13.67
CA GLN A 308 -17.34 2.29 -13.54
C GLN A 308 -16.83 2.10 -12.11
N LYS A 309 -17.71 2.24 -11.11
CA LYS A 309 -17.37 2.06 -9.69
C LYS A 309 -17.67 0.66 -9.17
N PHE A 310 -18.22 -0.23 -9.99
CA PHE A 310 -18.57 -1.59 -9.60
C PHE A 310 -17.36 -2.34 -9.02
N LEU A 311 -16.24 -2.38 -9.75
CA LEU A 311 -15.03 -3.12 -9.34
C LEU A 311 -14.49 -2.66 -7.99
N ASN A 312 -14.44 -1.35 -7.75
CA ASN A 312 -13.98 -0.80 -6.47
C ASN A 312 -14.92 -1.21 -5.33
N LYS A 313 -16.22 -1.23 -5.59
CA LYS A 313 -17.21 -1.59 -4.58
C LYS A 313 -17.22 -3.08 -4.28
N VAL A 314 -17.04 -3.96 -5.26
CA VAL A 314 -16.94 -5.41 -5.00
C VAL A 314 -15.79 -5.70 -4.02
N LYS A 315 -14.65 -5.01 -4.16
CA LYS A 315 -13.52 -5.11 -3.22
C LYS A 315 -13.84 -4.64 -1.79
N GLU A 316 -14.88 -3.83 -1.60
CA GLU A 316 -15.32 -3.34 -0.28
C GLU A 316 -16.30 -4.29 0.42
N PHE A 317 -16.81 -5.32 -0.28
CA PHE A 317 -17.60 -6.37 0.38
C PHE A 317 -16.66 -7.33 1.10
N ASP A 318 -16.97 -7.60 2.37
CA ASP A 318 -16.26 -8.52 3.22
C ASP A 318 -16.32 -9.94 2.62
N ASN A 319 -15.20 -10.68 2.61
CA ASN A 319 -15.14 -12.09 2.18
C ASN A 319 -16.09 -12.99 3.00
N SER A 320 -16.63 -12.50 4.11
CA SER A 320 -17.63 -13.17 4.94
C SER A 320 -19.05 -13.12 4.35
N SER A 321 -19.31 -12.29 3.34
CA SER A 321 -20.60 -12.26 2.67
C SER A 321 -20.54 -13.37 1.63
N GLU A 322 -21.22 -14.49 1.84
CA GLU A 322 -21.20 -15.59 0.87
C GLU A 322 -21.75 -15.08 -0.47
N MET A 323 -20.83 -14.75 -1.38
CA MET A 323 -21.12 -14.23 -2.70
C MET A 323 -21.24 -15.41 -3.64
N TYR A 324 -22.34 -15.47 -4.38
CA TYR A 324 -22.57 -16.53 -5.36
C TYR A 324 -22.04 -16.17 -6.73
N GLY A 325 -21.91 -14.88 -7.04
CA GLY A 325 -21.43 -14.49 -8.35
C GLY A 325 -21.79 -13.10 -8.79
N ILE A 326 -21.63 -12.89 -10.10
CA ILE A 326 -21.95 -11.64 -10.80
C ILE A 326 -22.96 -11.95 -11.88
N SER A 327 -23.91 -11.03 -12.07
CA SER A 327 -24.83 -11.02 -13.21
C SER A 327 -24.84 -9.63 -13.84
N GLN A 328 -25.64 -9.47 -14.89
CA GLN A 328 -25.78 -8.21 -15.60
C GLN A 328 -27.21 -8.03 -16.10
N THR A 329 -27.75 -6.83 -15.98
CA THR A 329 -29.10 -6.54 -16.47
C THR A 329 -29.17 -6.65 -18.00
N PRO A 330 -30.26 -7.21 -18.58
CA PRO A 330 -30.38 -7.38 -20.03
C PRO A 330 -30.45 -6.06 -20.82
N ASP A 331 -30.97 -5.00 -20.19
CA ASP A 331 -31.36 -3.73 -20.80
C ASP A 331 -30.27 -2.65 -20.71
N LYS A 332 -29.60 -2.54 -19.56
CA LYS A 332 -28.63 -1.46 -19.29
C LYS A 332 -27.18 -1.92 -19.18
N LYS A 333 -26.96 -3.23 -19.23
CA LYS A 333 -25.65 -3.85 -18.95
C LYS A 333 -25.07 -3.44 -17.59
N ASP A 334 -25.94 -3.10 -16.63
CA ASP A 334 -25.52 -2.78 -15.26
C ASP A 334 -25.13 -4.08 -14.55
N TYR A 335 -23.95 -4.08 -13.91
CA TYR A 335 -23.48 -5.24 -13.16
C TYR A 335 -24.27 -5.41 -11.84
N ILE A 336 -24.54 -6.67 -11.52
CA ILE A 336 -25.30 -7.12 -10.36
C ILE A 336 -24.39 -8.03 -9.54
N LEU A 337 -24.25 -7.75 -8.26
CA LEU A 337 -23.61 -8.68 -7.33
C LEU A 337 -24.69 -9.59 -6.71
N VAL A 338 -24.45 -10.91 -6.75
CA VAL A 338 -25.39 -11.93 -6.27
C VAL A 338 -24.89 -12.45 -4.92
N LEU A 339 -25.68 -12.22 -3.87
CA LEU A 339 -25.35 -12.51 -2.48
C LEU A 339 -26.37 -13.45 -1.84
N GLN A 340 -26.00 -14.03 -0.72
CA GLN A 340 -26.91 -14.72 0.19
C GLN A 340 -28.14 -13.92 0.62
N ASN A 341 -29.24 -14.63 0.89
CA ASN A 341 -30.51 -14.00 1.26
C ASN A 341 -30.46 -13.30 2.63
N GLU A 342 -29.57 -13.73 3.53
CA GLU A 342 -29.27 -13.06 4.80
C GLU A 342 -28.90 -11.59 4.58
N TYR A 343 -28.35 -11.25 3.41
CA TYR A 343 -28.13 -9.86 3.04
C TYR A 343 -29.44 -9.05 3.00
N CYS A 344 -30.54 -9.61 2.50
CA CYS A 344 -31.85 -8.96 2.46
C CYS A 344 -32.37 -8.67 3.87
N THR A 345 -32.23 -9.61 4.81
CA THR A 345 -32.73 -9.45 6.20
C THR A 345 -31.93 -8.43 7.00
N GLU A 346 -30.65 -8.28 6.66
CA GLU A 346 -29.71 -7.35 7.29
C GLU A 346 -29.56 -6.02 6.52
N TYR A 347 -30.23 -5.87 5.38
CA TYR A 347 -30.19 -4.65 4.58
C TYR A 347 -30.79 -3.46 5.34
N GLY A 348 -30.00 -2.41 5.54
CA GLY A 348 -30.35 -1.27 6.37
C GLY A 348 -30.22 -1.48 7.88
N LYS A 349 -29.86 -2.68 8.34
CA LYS A 349 -29.45 -2.98 9.73
C LYS A 349 -27.93 -3.00 9.84
N ILE A 350 -27.28 -3.90 9.10
CA ILE A 350 -25.83 -4.08 9.06
C ILE A 350 -25.26 -3.54 7.75
N TYR A 351 -26.03 -3.58 6.66
CA TYR A 351 -25.62 -3.04 5.37
C TYR A 351 -26.19 -1.64 5.13
N CYS A 352 -25.39 -0.76 4.55
CA CYS A 352 -25.78 0.62 4.29
C CYS A 352 -26.81 0.70 3.17
N LYS A 353 -27.95 1.36 3.45
CA LYS A 353 -29.00 1.58 2.45
C LYS A 353 -28.56 2.41 1.25
N ASN A 354 -27.49 3.20 1.36
CA ASN A 354 -27.04 4.08 0.29
C ASN A 354 -26.11 3.39 -0.71
N CYS A 355 -25.20 2.54 -0.23
CA CYS A 355 -24.15 1.94 -1.05
C CYS A 355 -24.10 0.42 -1.01
N GLY A 356 -24.89 -0.23 -0.16
CA GLY A 356 -24.95 -1.69 -0.03
C GLY A 356 -23.82 -2.34 0.76
N VAL A 357 -22.72 -1.64 1.01
CA VAL A 357 -21.62 -2.18 1.83
C VAL A 357 -21.92 -2.11 3.33
N LYS A 358 -21.29 -3.01 4.09
CA LYS A 358 -21.42 -3.14 5.55
C LYS A 358 -21.05 -1.82 6.24
N PHE A 359 -21.81 -1.44 7.26
CA PHE A 359 -21.47 -0.26 8.05
C PHE A 359 -20.11 -0.44 8.72
N THR A 360 -19.26 0.57 8.61
CA THR A 360 -17.97 0.61 9.31
C THR A 360 -18.19 0.67 10.83
N GLN A 361 -19.24 1.37 11.27
CA GLN A 361 -19.69 1.36 12.67
C GLN A 361 -21.19 1.06 12.72
N THR A 362 -21.55 -0.23 12.83
CA THR A 362 -22.93 -0.71 12.84
C THR A 362 -23.79 -0.06 13.94
N ARG A 363 -23.23 0.17 15.14
CA ARG A 363 -23.92 0.83 16.26
C ARG A 363 -24.50 2.19 15.87
N TYR A 364 -23.78 2.95 15.05
CA TYR A 364 -24.17 4.29 14.61
C TYR A 364 -24.73 4.31 13.18
N LYS A 365 -24.83 3.14 12.54
CA LYS A 365 -25.17 2.98 11.12
C LYS A 365 -24.33 3.90 10.21
N TRP A 366 -23.06 4.07 10.57
CA TRP A 366 -22.15 4.95 9.84
C TRP A 366 -21.39 4.18 8.76
N CYS A 367 -21.36 4.74 7.56
CA CYS A 367 -20.79 4.12 6.38
C CYS A 367 -19.66 4.99 5.82
N LYS A 368 -18.40 4.59 6.06
CA LYS A 368 -17.22 5.30 5.56
C LYS A 368 -17.23 5.52 4.04
N PRO A 369 -17.58 4.51 3.19
CA PRO A 369 -17.69 4.72 1.74
C PRO A 369 -18.68 5.79 1.31
N CYS A 370 -19.69 6.11 2.15
CA CYS A 370 -20.69 7.12 1.85
C CYS A 370 -20.26 8.56 2.18
N ILE A 371 -19.10 8.78 2.81
CA ILE A 371 -18.61 10.14 3.11
C ILE A 371 -18.48 10.95 1.82
N ASN A 372 -17.94 10.34 0.76
CA ASN A 372 -17.71 10.98 -0.54
C ASN A 372 -18.99 11.43 -1.26
N ILE A 373 -20.18 11.00 -0.82
CA ILE A 373 -21.46 11.49 -1.38
C ILE A 373 -21.63 12.99 -1.12
N PHE A 374 -21.15 13.45 0.03
CA PHE A 374 -21.42 14.79 0.55
C PHE A 374 -20.38 15.84 0.12
N THR A 375 -19.31 15.42 -0.56
CA THR A 375 -18.19 16.27 -1.00
C THR A 375 -18.14 16.45 -2.53
N LYS A 376 -19.31 16.59 -3.18
CA LYS A 376 -19.42 16.87 -4.63
C LYS A 376 -18.82 18.24 -4.97
N TRP A 377 -17.53 18.27 -5.24
CA TRP A 377 -16.81 19.48 -5.64
C TRP A 377 -16.22 19.31 -7.04
N THR A 378 -16.41 20.31 -7.89
CA THR A 378 -15.73 20.43 -9.19
C THR A 378 -14.32 20.99 -8.94
N ILE A 379 -13.44 20.18 -8.34
CA ILE A 379 -12.04 20.55 -8.11
C ILE A 379 -11.28 20.25 -9.40
N LYS A 380 -10.78 21.30 -10.07
CA LYS A 380 -9.96 21.15 -11.29
C LYS A 380 -8.54 20.63 -10.99
N ASN A 381 -8.07 20.73 -9.74
CA ASN A 381 -6.72 20.39 -9.34
C ASN A 381 -6.64 18.96 -8.78
N GLU A 382 -6.04 18.04 -9.54
CA GLU A 382 -5.90 16.63 -9.18
C GLU A 382 -5.10 16.40 -7.89
N LYS A 383 -4.10 17.24 -7.58
CA LYS A 383 -3.32 17.12 -6.33
C LYS A 383 -4.19 17.39 -5.10
N LEU A 384 -5.10 18.36 -5.18
CA LEU A 384 -6.05 18.64 -4.09
C LEU A 384 -7.07 17.51 -3.91
N VAL A 385 -7.51 16.91 -5.02
CA VAL A 385 -8.38 15.72 -4.97
C VAL A 385 -7.66 14.58 -4.25
N GLY A 386 -6.40 14.31 -4.59
CA GLY A 386 -5.57 13.30 -3.92
C GLY A 386 -5.42 13.58 -2.42
N LEU A 387 -5.14 14.83 -2.04
CA LEU A 387 -5.02 15.23 -0.63
C LEU A 387 -6.32 15.02 0.16
N ILE A 388 -7.47 15.37 -0.41
CA ILE A 388 -8.78 15.17 0.25
C ILE A 388 -9.07 13.67 0.40
N GLN A 389 -8.78 12.86 -0.62
CA GLN A 389 -8.93 11.41 -0.55
C GLN A 389 -8.04 10.80 0.52
N GLU A 390 -6.78 11.20 0.62
CA GLU A 390 -5.85 10.77 1.67
C GLU A 390 -6.38 11.12 3.07
N MET A 391 -6.91 12.34 3.24
CA MET A 391 -7.55 12.76 4.50
C MET A 391 -8.77 11.91 4.84
N HIS A 392 -9.59 11.55 3.86
CA HIS A 392 -10.75 10.67 4.06
C HIS A 392 -10.35 9.22 4.39
N LEU A 393 -9.22 8.72 3.88
CA LEU A 393 -8.72 7.38 4.24
C LEU A 393 -8.41 7.29 5.73
N GLY A 394 -7.94 8.37 6.34
CA GLY A 394 -7.68 8.47 7.79
C GLY A 394 -8.94 8.51 8.66
N ILE A 395 -10.13 8.70 8.09
CA ILE A 395 -11.39 8.74 8.86
C ILE A 395 -11.79 7.31 9.23
N ASN A 396 -11.85 7.00 10.53
CA ASN A 396 -12.22 5.68 11.04
C ASN A 396 -13.47 5.71 11.94
N SER A 397 -14.02 6.90 12.19
CA SER A 397 -15.15 7.11 13.08
C SER A 397 -16.09 8.20 12.57
N CYS A 398 -17.39 8.04 12.81
CA CYS A 398 -18.42 9.04 12.52
C CYS A 398 -18.25 10.35 13.28
N PHE A 399 -17.44 10.33 14.34
CA PHE A 399 -17.11 11.49 15.17
C PHE A 399 -15.91 12.30 14.65
N ASN A 400 -15.17 11.77 13.67
CA ASN A 400 -14.07 12.51 13.08
C ASN A 400 -14.60 13.64 12.18
N ILE A 401 -13.78 14.68 12.05
CA ILE A 401 -14.03 15.78 11.13
C ILE A 401 -13.90 15.28 9.69
N VAL A 402 -14.83 15.70 8.84
CA VAL A 402 -14.74 15.50 7.40
C VAL A 402 -13.95 16.65 6.81
N PHE A 403 -12.84 16.35 6.13
CA PHE A 403 -11.98 17.35 5.52
C PHE A 403 -12.53 17.73 4.14
N GLU A 404 -12.92 18.99 3.96
CA GLU A 404 -13.65 19.44 2.76
C GLU A 404 -12.83 20.40 1.90
N TRP A 405 -13.11 20.43 0.58
CA TRP A 405 -12.88 21.63 -0.20
C TRP A 405 -14.01 22.61 0.08
N ILE A 406 -13.69 23.85 0.44
CA ILE A 406 -14.69 24.85 0.83
C ILE A 406 -14.62 25.99 -0.18
N PRO A 407 -15.65 26.21 -1.02
CA PRO A 407 -15.67 27.34 -1.94
C PRO A 407 -15.50 28.67 -1.20
N TYR A 408 -14.66 29.58 -1.69
CA TYR A 408 -14.36 30.83 -0.99
C TYR A 408 -15.60 31.70 -0.73
N ASN A 409 -16.58 31.65 -1.64
CA ASN A 409 -17.85 32.34 -1.48
C ASN A 409 -18.70 31.85 -0.29
N GLN A 410 -18.26 30.81 0.44
CA GLN A 410 -18.89 30.31 1.67
C GLN A 410 -18.52 31.14 2.91
N PHE A 411 -17.52 32.01 2.82
CA PHE A 411 -17.06 32.83 3.94
C PHE A 411 -17.69 34.22 3.91
N ASN A 412 -18.28 34.62 5.03
CA ASN A 412 -18.80 35.96 5.27
C ASN A 412 -18.01 36.64 6.40
N TYR A 413 -18.06 37.98 6.48
CA TYR A 413 -17.45 38.77 7.56
C TYR A 413 -15.96 38.46 7.78
N ILE A 414 -15.22 38.37 6.67
CA ILE A 414 -13.78 38.10 6.69
C ILE A 414 -13.07 39.29 7.33
N LYS A 415 -12.33 39.04 8.41
CA LYS A 415 -11.58 40.06 9.16
C LYS A 415 -10.19 39.54 9.47
N GLU A 416 -9.16 40.32 9.14
CA GLU A 416 -7.78 40.04 9.56
C GLU A 416 -7.67 40.12 11.09
N ILE A 417 -7.09 39.09 11.70
CA ILE A 417 -6.92 38.99 13.16
C ILE A 417 -5.46 38.82 13.57
N GLY A 418 -4.54 38.67 12.63
CA GLY A 418 -3.12 38.60 12.88
C GLY A 418 -2.36 38.37 11.59
N LYS A 419 -1.09 38.78 11.59
CA LYS A 419 -0.16 38.58 10.49
C LYS A 419 1.15 38.09 11.08
N GLY A 420 1.56 36.88 10.69
CA GLY A 420 2.85 36.28 11.08
C GLY A 420 3.88 36.42 9.96
N GLY A 421 5.06 35.81 10.17
CA GLY A 421 6.14 35.80 9.18
C GLY A 421 5.81 35.02 7.90
N PHE A 422 4.90 34.04 7.96
CA PHE A 422 4.61 33.10 6.87
C PHE A 422 3.19 33.17 6.31
N ALA A 423 2.24 33.69 7.09
CA ALA A 423 0.84 33.74 6.70
C ALA A 423 0.11 34.92 7.36
N THR A 424 -0.95 35.36 6.70
CA THR A 424 -1.95 36.27 7.29
C THR A 424 -3.14 35.44 7.76
N VAL A 425 -3.66 35.78 8.92
CA VAL A 425 -4.70 35.02 9.62
C VAL A 425 -5.99 35.83 9.62
N TYR A 426 -7.04 35.21 9.07
CA TYR A 426 -8.37 35.81 9.03
C TYR A 426 -9.34 35.04 9.92
N SER A 427 -10.34 35.74 10.46
CA SER A 427 -11.55 35.14 11.00
C SER A 427 -12.70 35.34 10.02
N ALA A 428 -13.57 34.34 9.89
CA ALA A 428 -14.74 34.41 9.02
C ALA A 428 -15.89 33.59 9.59
N ILE A 429 -17.10 33.81 9.06
CA ILE A 429 -18.27 32.95 9.28
C ILE A 429 -18.44 32.05 8.06
N TRP A 430 -18.36 30.74 8.25
CA TRP A 430 -18.67 29.75 7.23
C TRP A 430 -20.19 29.52 7.20
N LYS A 431 -20.84 29.97 6.11
CA LYS A 431 -22.30 29.90 5.90
C LYS A 431 -22.85 28.49 6.07
N ASP A 432 -22.36 27.57 5.25
CA ASP A 432 -22.79 26.17 5.29
C ASP A 432 -22.25 25.46 6.52
N GLY A 433 -21.02 25.77 6.94
CA GLY A 433 -20.38 25.14 8.09
C GLY A 433 -19.96 23.68 7.85
N PRO A 434 -19.25 23.08 8.81
CA PRO A 434 -18.69 21.74 8.66
C PRO A 434 -19.76 20.67 8.67
N LEU A 435 -19.49 19.57 7.96
CA LEU A 435 -20.26 18.34 8.08
C LEU A 435 -20.07 17.69 9.47
N LYS A 436 -21.19 17.34 10.11
CA LYS A 436 -21.24 16.58 11.35
C LYS A 436 -22.19 15.39 11.19
N TYR A 437 -21.78 14.22 11.65
CA TYR A 437 -22.67 13.07 11.64
C TYR A 437 -23.70 13.19 12.77
N ASP A 438 -24.98 13.15 12.40
CA ASP A 438 -26.11 13.11 13.31
C ASP A 438 -26.49 11.65 13.56
N ILE A 439 -26.31 11.19 14.81
CA ILE A 439 -26.55 9.79 15.20
C ILE A 439 -28.03 9.44 15.11
N ASP A 440 -28.91 10.38 15.45
CA ASP A 440 -30.36 10.15 15.49
C ASP A 440 -30.91 10.07 14.07
N LYS A 441 -30.48 10.99 13.20
CA LYS A 441 -30.86 11.01 11.77
C LYS A 441 -30.07 10.01 10.92
N LYS A 442 -28.94 9.48 11.42
CA LYS A 442 -28.04 8.55 10.73
C LYS A 442 -27.53 9.10 9.40
N MET A 443 -27.22 10.39 9.38
CA MET A 443 -26.75 11.09 8.19
C MET A 443 -25.87 12.28 8.56
N TYR A 444 -25.08 12.75 7.60
CA TYR A 444 -24.35 13.99 7.76
C TYR A 444 -25.30 15.19 7.66
N THR A 445 -25.18 16.08 8.63
CA THR A 445 -25.84 17.39 8.66
C THR A 445 -24.79 18.48 8.69
N ARG A 446 -25.17 19.71 8.32
CA ARG A 446 -24.27 20.86 8.35
C ARG A 446 -24.52 21.71 9.59
N VAL A 447 -23.45 22.19 10.22
CA VAL A 447 -23.52 23.12 11.35
C VAL A 447 -23.32 24.55 10.82
N SER A 448 -24.39 25.14 10.29
CA SER A 448 -24.36 26.44 9.61
C SER A 448 -23.88 27.59 10.48
N ASN A 449 -23.37 28.64 9.83
CA ASN A 449 -22.88 29.87 10.44
C ASN A 449 -21.77 29.66 11.49
N LYS A 450 -20.89 28.67 11.27
CA LYS A 450 -19.78 28.39 12.18
C LYS A 450 -18.66 29.42 11.97
N LYS A 451 -18.17 30.01 13.06
CA LYS A 451 -16.98 30.87 13.04
C LYS A 451 -15.71 30.02 12.84
N VAL A 452 -14.89 30.40 11.87
CA VAL A 452 -13.66 29.69 11.46
C VAL A 452 -12.47 30.64 11.40
N LYS A 453 -11.27 30.07 11.41
CA LYS A 453 -9.97 30.77 11.29
C LYS A 453 -9.26 30.27 10.03
N GLU A 454 -8.69 31.18 9.24
CA GLU A 454 -7.99 30.87 7.99
C GLU A 454 -6.46 31.04 8.14
N TYR A 455 -5.67 30.17 7.50
CA TYR A 455 -4.20 30.10 7.57
C TYR A 455 -3.57 29.62 6.24
N SER A 456 -2.24 29.73 6.05
CA SER A 456 -1.50 29.11 4.92
C SER A 456 -0.36 28.18 5.40
N ILE A 457 -0.58 26.84 5.33
CA ILE A 457 0.29 25.61 5.45
C ILE A 457 1.16 25.45 6.75
N SER A 458 1.31 24.32 7.50
CA SER A 458 1.31 22.84 7.27
C SER A 458 0.65 21.99 8.42
N LYS A 459 0.85 20.65 8.46
CA LYS A 459 -0.08 19.59 8.95
C LYS A 459 0.40 18.76 10.18
N LYS A 460 -0.57 18.51 11.09
CA LYS A 460 -0.84 17.34 11.98
C LYS A 460 0.01 17.07 13.26
N SER A 461 -0.56 17.38 14.44
CA SER A 461 -0.63 16.57 15.70
C SER A 461 -1.24 17.40 16.85
N ASP A 462 -2.32 16.97 17.51
CA ASP A 462 -2.99 17.73 18.60
C ASP A 462 -3.22 19.24 18.29
N ILE A 463 -3.46 19.52 17.00
CA ILE A 463 -3.71 20.83 16.43
C ILE A 463 -5.23 21.05 16.38
N LEU A 464 -5.60 22.32 16.52
CA LEU A 464 -6.90 22.89 16.16
C LEU A 464 -7.57 22.13 15.00
N SER A 465 -8.85 21.80 15.14
CA SER A 465 -9.61 21.06 14.12
C SER A 465 -9.43 21.68 12.73
N VAL A 466 -8.87 20.92 11.79
CA VAL A 466 -8.74 21.34 10.38
C VAL A 466 -9.97 20.88 9.61
N TYR A 467 -10.79 21.83 9.18
CA TYR A 467 -12.03 21.53 8.44
C TYR A 467 -11.80 21.31 6.95
N GLY A 468 -10.78 21.93 6.37
CA GLY A 468 -10.62 21.86 4.94
C GLY A 468 -9.65 22.85 4.34
N ILE A 469 -9.69 22.95 3.02
CA ILE A 469 -8.94 23.93 2.23
C ILE A 469 -9.90 24.74 1.37
N SER A 470 -9.56 26.01 1.16
CA SER A 470 -10.17 26.90 0.19
C SER A 470 -9.09 27.54 -0.68
N GLN A 471 -9.51 28.35 -1.65
CA GLN A 471 -8.62 29.16 -2.46
C GLN A 471 -9.27 30.51 -2.69
N ASN A 472 -8.54 31.57 -2.37
CA ASN A 472 -8.98 32.93 -2.66
C ASN A 472 -9.02 33.11 -4.20
N PRO A 473 -10.17 33.48 -4.79
CA PRO A 473 -10.29 33.62 -6.24
C PRO A 473 -9.48 34.82 -6.78
N ASP A 474 -9.25 35.85 -5.97
CA ASP A 474 -8.60 37.09 -6.39
C ASP A 474 -7.07 36.96 -6.32
N THR A 475 -6.55 36.36 -5.25
CA THR A 475 -5.09 36.21 -5.05
C THR A 475 -4.56 34.86 -5.51
N SER A 476 -5.44 33.90 -5.81
CA SER A 476 -5.11 32.49 -6.04
C SER A 476 -4.41 31.77 -4.87
N ASN A 477 -4.28 32.43 -3.71
CA ASN A 477 -3.64 31.86 -2.53
C ASN A 477 -4.49 30.74 -1.93
N PHE A 478 -3.83 29.68 -1.49
CA PHE A 478 -4.47 28.59 -0.75
C PHE A 478 -4.71 28.96 0.72
N ILE A 479 -5.84 28.47 1.21
CA ILE A 479 -6.40 28.77 2.51
C ILE A 479 -6.63 27.45 3.23
N ILE A 480 -6.16 27.32 4.46
CA ILE A 480 -6.51 26.25 5.38
C ILE A 480 -7.57 26.78 6.33
N VAL A 481 -8.68 26.06 6.42
CA VAL A 481 -9.82 26.42 7.26
C VAL A 481 -9.75 25.62 8.56
N LEU A 482 -9.62 26.33 9.67
CA LEU A 482 -9.43 25.80 11.02
C LEU A 482 -10.59 26.22 11.94
N GLU A 483 -10.72 25.52 13.05
CA GLU A 483 -11.58 25.93 14.16
C GLU A 483 -11.16 27.28 14.73
N TYR A 484 -12.13 28.12 15.09
CA TYR A 484 -11.83 29.41 15.69
C TYR A 484 -11.62 29.26 17.20
N ALA A 485 -10.42 29.59 17.68
CA ALA A 485 -10.08 29.59 19.10
C ALA A 485 -10.66 30.82 19.81
N GLU A 486 -11.82 30.68 20.44
CA GLU A 486 -12.53 31.82 21.03
C GLU A 486 -11.79 32.48 22.19
N GLY A 487 -11.00 31.72 22.94
CA GLY A 487 -10.15 32.20 24.02
C GLY A 487 -8.91 32.98 23.55
N GLY A 488 -8.53 32.90 22.28
CA GLY A 488 -7.35 33.57 21.74
C GLY A 488 -6.03 32.94 22.20
N SER A 489 -4.93 33.69 22.08
CA SER A 489 -3.60 33.23 22.51
C SER A 489 -3.48 33.22 24.03
N TYR A 490 -2.63 32.34 24.58
CA TYR A 490 -2.41 32.22 26.01
C TYR A 490 -1.92 33.54 26.63
N SER A 491 -1.07 34.28 25.89
CA SER A 491 -0.64 35.64 26.27
C SER A 491 -1.82 36.59 26.51
N ASN A 492 -2.85 36.56 25.66
CA ASN A 492 -4.03 37.42 25.81
C ASN A 492 -5.03 36.85 26.81
N TRP A 493 -5.19 35.53 26.82
CA TRP A 493 -6.16 34.81 27.64
C TRP A 493 -5.90 34.99 29.14
N ILE A 494 -4.62 34.97 29.55
CA ILE A 494 -4.24 35.11 30.96
C ILE A 494 -4.65 36.47 31.53
N ASN A 495 -4.61 37.54 30.73
CA ASN A 495 -4.92 38.90 31.19
C ASN A 495 -6.36 39.02 31.72
N ASN A 496 -7.28 38.23 31.15
CA ASN A 496 -8.69 38.22 31.54
C ASN A 496 -8.99 37.17 32.63
N ASN A 497 -8.14 36.15 32.77
CA ASN A 497 -8.42 34.98 33.62
C ASN A 497 -7.47 34.83 34.82
N TYR A 498 -6.43 35.66 34.94
CA TYR A 498 -5.38 35.50 35.96
C TYR A 498 -5.91 35.40 37.40
N LYS A 499 -6.99 36.13 37.69
CA LYS A 499 -7.64 36.11 39.02
C LYS A 499 -8.01 34.69 39.43
N ASP A 500 -8.65 33.95 38.53
CA ASP A 500 -9.22 32.63 38.77
C ASP A 500 -8.28 31.50 38.30
N PHE A 501 -7.13 31.85 37.73
CA PHE A 501 -6.10 30.93 37.25
C PHE A 501 -5.18 30.45 38.40
N ASP A 502 -5.75 29.62 39.26
CA ASP A 502 -5.06 28.99 40.40
C ASP A 502 -3.99 27.96 39.97
N TRP A 503 -3.18 27.51 40.94
CA TRP A 503 -2.14 26.51 40.67
C TRP A 503 -2.65 25.20 40.09
N LYS A 504 -3.90 24.79 40.38
CA LYS A 504 -4.48 23.59 39.77
C LYS A 504 -4.58 23.76 38.26
N ASN A 505 -5.21 24.86 37.83
CA ASN A 505 -5.41 25.18 36.43
C ASN A 505 -4.08 25.49 35.72
N LYS A 506 -3.10 26.10 36.42
CA LYS A 506 -1.74 26.31 35.89
C LYS A 506 -1.04 24.99 35.54
N ILE A 507 -0.98 24.04 36.48
CA ILE A 507 -0.36 22.73 36.26
C ILE A 507 -1.11 21.98 35.15
N GLN A 508 -2.44 22.00 35.18
CA GLN A 508 -3.28 21.35 34.18
C GLN A 508 -3.03 21.93 32.77
N THR A 509 -2.86 23.25 32.66
CA THR A 509 -2.51 23.94 31.41
C THR A 509 -1.15 23.48 30.89
N LEU A 510 -0.13 23.45 31.74
CA LEU A 510 1.21 22.99 31.38
C LEU A 510 1.22 21.52 30.99
N LEU A 511 0.41 20.68 31.66
CA LEU A 511 0.24 19.27 31.32
C LEU A 511 -0.27 19.11 29.88
N TYR A 512 -1.26 19.91 29.48
CA TYR A 512 -1.78 19.87 28.11
C TYR A 512 -0.79 20.40 27.07
N ILE A 513 -0.03 21.46 27.41
CA ILE A 513 1.02 21.98 26.53
C ILE A 513 2.12 20.92 26.31
N ILE A 514 2.59 20.27 27.38
CA ILE A 514 3.65 19.26 27.24
C ILE A 514 3.16 17.97 26.60
N GLU A 515 1.89 17.59 26.77
CA GLU A 515 1.27 16.48 26.03
C GLU A 515 1.29 16.75 24.51
N GLY A 516 0.88 17.96 24.10
CA GLY A 516 0.95 18.37 22.70
C GLY A 516 2.38 18.40 22.16
N LEU A 517 3.32 18.99 22.91
CA LEU A 517 4.73 19.06 22.50
C LEU A 517 5.38 17.67 22.40
N LYS A 518 5.08 16.77 23.34
CA LYS A 518 5.49 15.37 23.28
C LYS A 518 4.98 14.69 22.01
N GLY A 519 3.74 14.95 21.61
CA GLY A 519 3.17 14.46 20.35
C GLY A 519 3.95 14.95 19.13
N ILE A 520 4.36 16.22 19.09
CA ILE A 520 5.21 16.79 18.03
C ILE A 520 6.57 16.07 17.99
N HIS A 521 7.24 15.97 19.15
CA HIS A 521 8.58 15.39 19.25
C HIS A 521 8.62 13.89 18.90
N GLN A 522 7.59 13.13 19.27
CA GLN A 522 7.47 11.72 18.91
C GLN A 522 7.35 11.48 17.40
N ASN A 523 6.86 12.46 16.65
CA ASN A 523 6.83 12.44 15.19
C ASN A 523 8.15 12.92 14.54
N GLN A 524 9.24 13.02 15.30
CA GLN A 524 10.56 13.48 14.84
C GLN A 524 10.54 14.90 14.27
N LYS A 525 9.73 15.78 14.87
CA LYS A 525 9.59 17.18 14.51
C LYS A 525 10.02 18.11 15.62
N VAL A 526 10.30 19.36 15.25
CA VAL A 526 10.61 20.48 16.15
C VAL A 526 9.66 21.65 15.83
N HIS A 527 9.15 22.35 16.84
CA HIS A 527 8.20 23.45 16.66
C HIS A 527 8.87 24.76 16.22
N HIS A 528 10.08 25.04 16.70
CA HIS A 528 10.92 26.22 16.41
C HIS A 528 10.46 27.55 17.04
N ASP A 529 9.16 27.79 17.17
CA ASP A 529 8.63 29.07 17.69
C ASP A 529 7.59 28.86 18.80
N LEU A 530 7.93 28.05 19.81
CA LEU A 530 7.03 27.73 20.90
C LEU A 530 7.00 28.88 21.93
N HIS A 531 5.88 29.60 22.05
CA HIS A 531 5.69 30.63 23.07
C HIS A 531 4.19 30.82 23.39
N PRO A 532 3.81 31.55 24.45
CA PRO A 532 2.40 31.74 24.82
C PRO A 532 1.53 32.45 23.75
N GLY A 533 2.14 33.12 22.77
CA GLY A 533 1.43 33.68 21.61
C GLY A 533 0.93 32.60 20.65
N ASN A 534 1.68 31.49 20.54
CA ASN A 534 1.39 30.34 19.68
C ASN A 534 0.64 29.21 20.40
N ILE A 535 0.22 29.42 21.66
CA ILE A 535 -0.67 28.52 22.39
C ILE A 535 -2.07 29.12 22.39
N LEU A 536 -3.07 28.40 21.87
CA LEU A 536 -4.43 28.91 21.69
C LEU A 536 -5.43 28.24 22.63
N PHE A 537 -6.33 29.02 23.21
CA PHE A 537 -7.47 28.55 24.00
C PHE A 537 -8.76 28.55 23.18
N LEU A 538 -9.48 27.43 23.14
CA LEU A 538 -10.80 27.37 22.51
C LEU A 538 -11.89 28.07 23.31
N THR A 539 -11.72 28.21 24.63
CA THR A 539 -12.71 28.82 25.52
C THR A 539 -12.14 30.04 26.23
N LYS A 540 -13.00 31.05 26.45
CA LYS A 540 -12.69 32.22 27.27
C LYS A 540 -12.73 31.94 28.77
N SER A 541 -13.41 30.87 29.20
CA SER A 541 -13.71 30.61 30.60
C SER A 541 -13.11 29.30 31.11
N LEU A 542 -12.49 29.38 32.29
CA LEU A 542 -11.98 28.22 33.04
C LEU A 542 -13.06 27.19 33.40
N ASN A 543 -14.34 27.58 33.51
CA ASN A 543 -15.42 26.64 33.85
C ASN A 543 -15.63 25.53 32.82
N THR A 544 -15.18 25.76 31.59
CA THR A 544 -15.29 24.80 30.47
C THR A 544 -13.93 24.20 30.09
N PHE A 545 -12.88 24.49 30.87
CA PHE A 545 -11.51 24.11 30.59
C PHE A 545 -11.28 22.61 30.77
N ASN A 546 -10.82 21.96 29.71
CA ASN A 546 -10.44 20.55 29.69
C ASN A 546 -9.29 20.34 28.69
N ASN A 547 -8.86 19.09 28.53
CA ASN A 547 -7.74 18.72 27.65
C ASN A 547 -7.96 19.02 26.17
N LYS A 548 -9.19 19.31 25.74
CA LYS A 548 -9.51 19.77 24.38
C LYS A 548 -9.69 21.28 24.29
N SER A 549 -9.33 22.04 25.33
CA SER A 549 -9.49 23.48 25.38
C SER A 549 -8.24 24.25 24.96
N LEU A 550 -7.11 23.58 24.73
CA LEU A 550 -5.81 24.20 24.47
C LEU A 550 -5.09 23.48 23.31
N PHE A 551 -4.44 24.24 22.44
CA PHE A 551 -3.73 23.73 21.27
C PHE A 551 -2.44 24.50 21.03
N ILE A 552 -1.37 23.80 20.64
CA ILE A 552 -0.18 24.42 20.05
C ILE A 552 -0.52 24.77 18.59
N SER A 553 -0.18 26.00 18.18
CA SER A 553 -0.49 26.56 16.87
C SER A 553 0.77 27.11 16.20
N ASP A 554 0.64 27.54 14.95
CA ASP A 554 1.74 28.09 14.14
C ASP A 554 2.85 27.07 13.81
N MET A 555 2.42 25.91 13.30
CA MET A 555 3.29 24.84 12.79
C MET A 555 3.92 25.17 11.42
N GLY A 556 3.88 26.43 10.99
CA GLY A 556 4.40 26.86 9.68
C GLY A 556 5.92 26.71 9.56
N LEU A 557 6.61 26.73 10.70
CA LEU A 557 8.05 26.53 10.83
C LEU A 557 8.45 25.12 11.29
N CYS A 558 7.48 24.22 11.43
CA CYS A 558 7.75 22.90 11.97
C CYS A 558 8.52 22.07 10.94
N GLU A 559 9.76 21.73 11.27
CA GLU A 559 10.65 20.95 10.39
C GLU A 559 10.97 19.58 10.97
N ASP A 560 11.34 18.66 10.08
CA ASP A 560 11.87 17.36 10.46
C ASP A 560 13.28 17.55 11.04
N VAL A 561 13.59 16.79 12.09
CA VAL A 561 14.89 16.84 12.79
C VAL A 561 16.10 16.62 11.86
N SER A 562 15.89 16.01 10.69
CA SER A 562 16.93 15.72 9.70
C SER A 562 17.28 16.87 8.75
N ASN A 563 16.55 17.98 8.77
CA ASN A 563 16.76 19.08 7.82
C ASN A 563 17.95 19.96 8.28
N THR A 564 18.99 20.08 7.45
CA THR A 564 20.27 20.75 7.77
C THR A 564 20.48 22.05 6.97
N GLY A 565 19.39 22.69 6.54
CA GLY A 565 19.44 23.96 5.79
C GLY A 565 20.07 25.12 6.58
N GLU A 566 20.38 26.21 5.89
CA GLU A 566 20.95 27.42 6.50
C GLU A 566 19.99 28.00 7.54
N VAL A 567 20.37 27.92 8.82
CA VAL A 567 19.52 28.29 9.95
C VAL A 567 19.57 29.79 10.16
N LYS A 568 18.47 30.48 9.80
CA LYS A 568 18.25 31.86 10.23
C LYS A 568 17.49 31.86 11.56
N PRO A 569 18.02 32.45 12.63
CA PRO A 569 17.32 32.51 13.91
C PRO A 569 16.00 33.27 13.72
N TYR A 570 14.89 32.61 14.02
CA TYR A 570 13.54 33.17 13.95
C TYR A 570 12.78 32.83 15.23
N GLY A 571 12.10 33.81 15.80
CA GLY A 571 11.21 33.59 16.94
C GLY A 571 11.16 34.80 17.86
N VAL A 572 10.82 34.58 19.12
CA VAL A 572 10.78 35.61 20.16
C VAL A 572 12.03 35.48 21.05
N ILE A 573 12.92 36.48 21.05
CA ILE A 573 14.23 36.45 21.75
C ILE A 573 14.13 35.86 23.17
N SER A 574 13.15 36.31 23.95
CA SER A 574 12.95 35.89 25.34
C SER A 574 12.55 34.42 25.55
N TYR A 575 12.21 33.71 24.48
CA TYR A 575 11.83 32.30 24.45
C TYR A 575 12.82 31.42 23.67
N MET A 576 13.81 32.02 23.01
CA MET A 576 14.77 31.31 22.17
C MET A 576 15.92 30.73 22.99
N ALA A 577 16.30 29.49 22.68
CA ALA A 577 17.40 28.82 23.36
C ALA A 577 18.77 29.46 23.01
N PRO A 578 19.75 29.43 23.94
CA PRO A 578 21.08 30.00 23.73
C PRO A 578 21.81 29.49 22.47
N GLU A 579 21.64 28.22 22.11
CA GLU A 579 22.23 27.64 20.91
C GLU A 579 21.56 28.13 19.62
N VAL A 580 20.25 28.38 19.67
CA VAL A 580 19.48 28.92 18.55
C VAL A 580 19.85 30.38 18.30
N LEU A 581 20.00 31.18 19.36
CA LEU A 581 20.46 32.57 19.27
C LEU A 581 21.88 32.67 18.69
N ARG A 582 22.71 31.65 18.91
CA ARG A 582 24.03 31.50 18.25
C ARG A 582 23.97 30.93 16.83
N ALA A 583 22.78 30.86 16.24
CA ALA A 583 22.51 30.32 14.91
C ALA A 583 22.96 28.85 14.70
N LYS A 584 22.96 28.04 15.77
CA LYS A 584 23.06 26.58 15.66
C LYS A 584 21.71 25.97 15.26
N ALA A 585 21.72 24.70 14.87
CA ALA A 585 20.51 23.97 14.48
C ALA A 585 19.44 23.98 15.58
N TYR A 586 18.19 24.16 15.17
CA TYR A 586 17.06 23.96 16.06
C TYR A 586 16.93 22.47 16.38
N THR A 587 16.71 22.17 17.66
CA THR A 587 16.56 20.81 18.16
C THR A 587 15.31 20.71 19.02
N GLN A 588 14.86 19.49 19.30
CA GLN A 588 13.79 19.27 20.28
C GLN A 588 14.12 19.87 21.65
N ALA A 589 15.41 19.88 22.04
CA ALA A 589 15.87 20.52 23.27
C ALA A 589 15.69 22.05 23.26
N ALA A 590 15.68 22.70 22.09
CA ALA A 590 15.37 24.12 21.98
C ALA A 590 13.88 24.39 22.28
N ASP A 591 12.96 23.55 21.82
CA ASP A 591 11.54 23.67 22.22
C ASP A 591 11.37 23.46 23.73
N ILE A 592 12.17 22.58 24.35
CA ILE A 592 12.16 22.37 25.81
C ILE A 592 12.62 23.62 26.55
N TYR A 593 13.63 24.34 26.04
CA TYR A 593 14.02 25.63 26.60
C TYR A 593 12.85 26.62 26.58
N SER A 594 12.17 26.73 25.44
CA SER A 594 11.00 27.59 25.30
C SER A 594 9.86 27.17 26.23
N PHE A 595 9.68 25.87 26.45
CA PHE A 595 8.74 25.36 27.45
C PHE A 595 9.12 25.79 28.88
N GLY A 596 10.41 25.82 29.23
CA GLY A 596 10.90 26.39 30.49
C GLY A 596 10.52 27.86 30.67
N MET A 597 10.62 28.67 29.61
CA MET A 597 10.17 30.06 29.62
C MET A 597 8.64 30.20 29.70
N ILE A 598 7.88 29.25 29.12
CA ILE A 598 6.43 29.16 29.32
C ILE A 598 6.09 28.81 30.76
N MET A 599 6.84 27.92 31.41
CA MET A 599 6.68 27.63 32.84
C MET A 599 6.91 28.89 33.70
N TYR A 600 7.92 29.71 33.39
CA TYR A 600 8.11 31.00 34.06
C TYR A 600 6.90 31.92 33.88
N PHE A 601 6.43 32.07 32.63
CA PHE A 601 5.25 32.87 32.31
C PHE A 601 3.99 32.38 33.02
N THR A 602 3.76 31.06 33.10
CA THR A 602 2.59 30.49 33.79
C THR A 602 2.65 30.73 35.31
N ALA A 603 3.84 30.64 35.91
CA ALA A 603 4.02 30.86 37.34
C ALA A 603 3.75 32.33 37.72
N THR A 604 4.40 33.26 37.01
CA THR A 604 4.42 34.68 37.39
C THR A 604 3.35 35.52 36.70
N GLY A 605 2.85 35.06 35.56
CA GLY A 605 2.04 35.84 34.62
C GLY A 605 2.79 37.00 33.97
N LYS A 606 4.12 37.10 34.17
CA LYS A 606 5.01 38.10 33.56
C LYS A 606 5.67 37.49 32.34
N GLN A 607 5.88 38.30 31.31
CA GLN A 607 6.71 37.90 30.18
C GLN A 607 8.18 37.77 30.64
N PRO A 608 8.95 36.80 30.12
CA PRO A 608 10.38 36.71 30.42
C PRO A 608 11.09 37.99 29.96
N PHE A 609 12.02 38.49 30.78
CA PHE A 609 12.82 39.71 30.51
C PHE A 609 11.98 40.98 30.25
N ASN A 610 10.80 41.09 30.87
CA ASN A 610 9.89 42.22 30.66
C ASN A 610 10.39 43.59 31.14
N ASN A 611 11.52 43.62 31.83
CA ASN A 611 12.11 44.80 32.43
C ASN A 611 13.23 45.43 31.58
N CYS A 612 13.64 44.81 30.47
CA CYS A 612 14.71 45.33 29.60
C CYS A 612 14.31 45.37 28.11
N ALA A 613 15.12 46.04 27.30
CA ALA A 613 15.00 46.02 25.85
C ALA A 613 15.35 44.64 25.28
N HIS A 614 14.70 44.25 24.18
CA HIS A 614 14.98 42.99 23.49
C HIS A 614 15.98 43.21 22.35
N ASP A 615 17.22 43.51 22.72
CA ASP A 615 18.31 43.91 21.84
C ASP A 615 19.53 42.97 21.92
N HIS A 616 20.66 43.35 21.30
CA HIS A 616 21.88 42.54 21.30
C HIS A 616 22.42 42.23 22.72
N PRO A 617 22.50 43.19 23.66
CA PRO A 617 22.84 42.92 25.06
C PRO A 617 22.04 41.78 25.69
N LEU A 618 20.71 41.79 25.56
CA LEU A 618 19.88 40.71 26.12
C LEU A 618 20.21 39.35 25.50
N ILE A 619 20.50 39.31 24.19
CA ILE A 619 20.90 38.07 23.52
C ILE A 619 22.21 37.52 24.13
N LEU A 620 23.20 38.38 24.38
CA LEU A 620 24.45 37.99 25.05
C LEU A 620 24.18 37.47 26.46
N ASP A 621 23.39 38.20 27.24
CA ASP A 621 23.03 37.81 28.61
C ASP A 621 22.37 36.41 28.63
N ILE A 622 21.41 36.16 27.74
CA ILE A 622 20.77 34.83 27.62
C ILE A 622 21.80 33.75 27.27
N CYS A 623 22.70 34.06 26.33
CA CYS A 623 23.78 33.19 25.90
C CYS A 623 24.77 32.86 27.03
N ASP A 624 25.02 33.82 27.94
CA ASP A 624 25.92 33.70 29.09
C ASP A 624 25.24 33.08 30.32
N GLY A 625 23.96 32.71 30.20
CA GLY A 625 23.24 31.97 31.22
C GLY A 625 22.34 32.83 32.11
N VAL A 626 22.16 34.12 31.82
CA VAL A 626 21.19 34.96 32.51
C VAL A 626 19.77 34.44 32.26
N ARG A 627 18.96 34.41 33.32
CA ARG A 627 17.57 33.94 33.29
C ARG A 627 16.68 34.88 34.10
N PRO A 628 15.36 34.91 33.85
CA PRO A 628 14.44 35.69 34.66
C PRO A 628 14.44 35.23 36.12
N GLU A 629 14.37 36.19 37.05
CA GLU A 629 14.32 35.91 38.47
C GLU A 629 12.96 35.33 38.89
N ILE A 630 13.00 34.26 39.70
CA ILE A 630 11.84 33.66 40.37
C ILE A 630 12.26 33.12 41.73
N ASN A 631 11.38 33.22 42.72
CA ASN A 631 11.63 32.71 44.08
C ASN A 631 10.57 31.69 44.52
N GLU A 632 10.83 31.01 45.64
CA GLU A 632 9.96 29.93 46.18
C GLU A 632 8.60 30.43 46.70
N LEU A 633 8.40 31.75 46.86
CA LEU A 633 7.08 32.31 47.16
C LEU A 633 6.21 32.39 45.90
N GLU A 634 6.82 32.77 44.77
CA GLU A 634 6.14 32.88 43.47
C GLU A 634 5.77 31.52 42.89
N ALA A 635 6.61 30.50 43.07
CA ALA A 635 6.35 29.13 42.62
C ALA A 635 6.96 28.06 43.54
N PRO A 636 6.37 26.86 43.61
CA PRO A 636 6.92 25.75 44.39
C PRO A 636 8.35 25.40 44.00
N LYS A 637 9.17 25.01 44.98
CA LYS A 637 10.56 24.60 44.73
C LYS A 637 10.68 23.48 43.70
N CYS A 638 9.89 22.42 43.86
CA CYS A 638 9.86 21.30 42.90
C CYS A 638 9.52 21.75 41.46
N TYR A 639 8.69 22.77 41.31
CA TYR A 639 8.35 23.38 40.03
C TYR A 639 9.53 24.19 39.46
N ILE A 640 10.17 25.00 40.30
CA ILE A 640 11.35 25.80 39.92
C ILE A 640 12.50 24.89 39.49
N ASP A 641 12.73 23.78 40.19
CA ASP A 641 13.80 22.83 39.86
C ASP A 641 13.57 22.18 38.48
N LEU A 642 12.33 21.76 38.18
CA LEU A 642 12.00 21.23 36.85
C LEU A 642 12.13 22.30 35.77
N MET A 643 11.62 23.52 36.02
CA MET A 643 11.74 24.66 35.11
C MET A 643 13.20 24.98 34.81
N ARG A 644 14.06 24.94 35.84
CA ARG A 644 15.50 25.21 35.71
C ARG A 644 16.23 24.20 34.86
N ARG A 645 15.85 22.92 34.95
CA ARG A 645 16.36 21.88 34.04
C ARG A 645 15.91 22.11 32.60
N CYS A 646 14.70 22.63 32.37
CA CYS A 646 14.19 22.87 31.02
C CYS A 646 14.97 23.97 30.28
N TRP A 647 15.37 25.04 30.98
CA TRP A 647 16.07 26.18 30.37
C TRP A 647 17.60 26.18 30.58
N ASP A 648 18.18 25.00 30.85
CA ASP A 648 19.63 24.83 31.01
C ASP A 648 20.38 25.33 29.76
N SER A 649 21.53 25.99 29.95
CA SER A 649 22.31 26.52 28.82
C SER A 649 22.85 25.39 27.93
N ASN A 650 23.15 24.23 28.49
CA ASN A 650 23.52 23.05 27.71
C ASN A 650 22.26 22.27 27.30
N PRO A 651 21.97 22.12 25.99
CA PRO A 651 20.82 21.36 25.53
C PRO A 651 20.80 19.89 26.00
N ASP A 652 21.97 19.26 26.19
CA ASP A 652 22.06 17.84 26.60
C ASP A 652 21.62 17.60 28.05
N ASN A 653 21.64 18.64 28.89
CA ASN A 653 21.17 18.58 30.28
C ASN A 653 19.64 18.69 30.38
N ARG A 654 18.97 19.12 29.30
CA ARG A 654 17.53 19.37 29.31
C ARG A 654 16.78 18.04 29.25
N PRO A 655 15.72 17.86 30.07
CA PRO A 655 14.89 16.66 30.00
C PRO A 655 14.12 16.64 28.68
N ASN A 656 13.79 15.45 28.19
CA ASN A 656 12.91 15.35 27.02
C ASN A 656 11.43 15.57 27.40
N ALA A 657 10.57 15.80 26.39
CA ALA A 657 9.16 16.08 26.62
C ALA A 657 8.41 14.96 27.39
N SER A 658 8.84 13.70 27.27
CA SER A 658 8.24 12.58 28.01
C SER A 658 8.58 12.63 29.50
N GLU A 659 9.82 12.97 29.85
CA GLU A 659 10.24 13.11 31.25
C GLU A 659 9.52 14.28 31.94
N ILE A 660 9.40 15.43 31.25
CA ILE A 660 8.67 16.59 31.76
C ILE A 660 7.19 16.27 31.97
N ASN A 661 6.57 15.55 31.02
CA ASN A 661 5.17 15.12 31.14
C ASN A 661 4.95 14.26 32.41
N VAL A 662 5.88 13.34 32.73
CA VAL A 662 5.83 12.55 33.96
C VAL A 662 5.95 13.44 35.20
N GLY A 663 6.89 14.39 35.21
CA GLY A 663 7.08 15.33 36.32
C GLY A 663 5.84 16.20 36.59
N ILE A 664 5.29 16.83 35.55
CA ILE A 664 4.11 17.70 35.66
C ILE A 664 2.87 16.89 36.06
N LYS A 665 2.70 15.69 35.52
CA LYS A 665 1.62 14.78 35.91
C LYS A 665 1.72 14.40 37.39
N SER A 666 2.93 14.14 37.88
CA SER A 666 3.15 13.90 39.31
C SER A 666 2.74 15.11 40.16
N PHE A 667 3.07 16.34 39.75
CA PHE A 667 2.60 17.55 40.45
C PHE A 667 1.06 17.64 40.47
N TYR A 668 0.42 17.38 39.32
CA TYR A 668 -1.04 17.40 39.20
C TYR A 668 -1.71 16.39 40.13
N ASP A 669 -1.18 15.15 40.17
CA ASP A 669 -1.70 14.07 40.99
C ASP A 669 -1.50 14.34 42.49
N CYS A 670 -0.34 14.84 42.89
CA CYS A 670 -0.05 15.20 44.29
C CYS A 670 -0.92 16.37 44.77
N TYR A 671 -1.16 17.36 43.90
CA TYR A 671 -1.98 18.52 44.25
C TYR A 671 -3.48 18.21 44.26
N SER A 672 -3.94 17.39 43.31
CA SER A 672 -5.37 17.08 43.10
C SER A 672 -5.88 15.92 43.95
N SER A 673 -5.03 14.99 44.40
CA SER A 673 -5.46 13.78 45.11
C SER A 673 -5.58 13.93 46.63
N TYR A 674 -6.43 13.08 47.23
CA TYR A 674 -6.51 12.84 48.67
C TYR A 674 -5.63 11.66 49.12
N LYS A 675 -4.55 11.32 48.41
CA LYS A 675 -3.64 10.25 48.86
C LYS A 675 -2.94 10.71 50.14
N LYS A 676 -3.44 10.22 51.29
CA LYS A 676 -3.10 10.72 52.64
C LYS A 676 -1.77 10.19 53.21
N SER A 677 -1.09 9.25 52.55
CA SER A 677 -0.02 8.47 53.19
C SER A 677 1.36 8.51 52.53
N ASP A 678 1.57 9.31 51.47
CA ASP A 678 2.90 9.49 50.86
C ASP A 678 3.52 10.82 51.32
N SER A 679 4.64 10.73 52.03
CA SER A 679 5.38 11.90 52.57
C SER A 679 5.81 12.88 51.48
N ASN A 680 6.20 12.41 50.29
CA ASN A 680 6.62 13.28 49.18
C ASN A 680 5.41 14.02 48.58
N ALA A 681 4.28 13.33 48.43
CA ALA A 681 3.05 13.96 47.95
C ALA A 681 2.52 15.03 48.91
N ILE A 682 2.67 14.83 50.23
CA ILE A 682 2.30 15.82 51.25
C ILE A 682 3.16 17.09 51.11
N GLU A 683 4.47 16.92 50.95
CA GLU A 683 5.42 18.03 50.82
C GLU A 683 5.18 18.84 49.54
N ILE A 684 5.04 18.17 48.39
CA ILE A 684 4.68 18.82 47.12
C ILE A 684 3.37 19.62 47.28
N ARG A 685 2.34 19.00 47.86
CA ARG A 685 1.05 19.66 48.07
C ARG A 685 1.15 20.88 48.98
N LYS A 686 2.02 20.85 49.99
CA LYS A 686 2.27 21.99 50.88
C LYS A 686 2.86 23.16 50.11
N GLN A 687 3.92 22.93 49.32
CA GLN A 687 4.56 23.97 48.51
C GLN A 687 3.57 24.65 47.54
N PHE A 688 2.72 23.88 46.85
CA PHE A 688 1.70 24.44 45.96
C PHE A 688 0.62 25.25 46.69
N LYS A 689 0.25 24.87 47.92
CA LYS A 689 -0.70 25.66 48.72
C LYS A 689 -0.11 27.00 49.16
N GLU A 690 1.16 27.00 49.57
CA GLU A 690 1.87 28.23 49.98
C GLU A 690 2.01 29.20 48.79
N ALA A 691 2.42 28.70 47.63
CA ALA A 691 2.49 29.49 46.40
C ALA A 691 1.11 30.02 45.96
N GLU A 692 0.02 29.28 46.21
CA GLU A 692 -1.35 29.74 45.92
C GLU A 692 -1.81 30.87 46.87
N ILE A 693 -1.41 30.81 48.15
CA ILE A 693 -1.66 31.90 49.10
C ILE A 693 -0.92 33.16 48.66
N TYR A 694 0.35 33.04 48.28
CA TYR A 694 1.14 34.16 47.78
C TYR A 694 0.58 34.75 46.47
N ARG A 695 0.17 33.91 45.52
CA ARG A 695 -0.49 34.37 44.28
C ARG A 695 -1.72 35.22 44.59
N LYS A 696 -2.55 34.79 45.55
CA LYS A 696 -3.76 35.52 45.97
C LYS A 696 -3.45 36.87 46.61
N SER A 697 -2.37 36.98 47.39
CA SER A 697 -1.95 38.26 47.98
C SER A 697 -1.45 39.25 46.92
N CYS A 698 -0.90 38.74 45.80
CA CYS A 698 -0.37 39.54 44.70
C CYS A 698 -1.39 39.90 43.59
N LEU A 699 -2.68 39.60 43.76
CA LEU A 699 -3.70 39.86 42.72
C LEU A 699 -3.82 41.34 42.33
N SER A 700 -3.59 42.26 43.27
CA SER A 700 -3.70 43.71 43.04
C SER A 700 -2.52 44.30 42.26
N SER A 701 -1.34 43.67 42.32
CA SER A 701 -0.13 44.11 41.61
C SER A 701 -0.06 43.60 40.17
N PHE A 702 -0.75 42.50 39.84
CA PHE A 702 -0.74 41.90 38.50
C PHE A 702 -1.08 42.90 37.37
N LYS A 703 -2.07 43.77 37.57
CA LYS A 703 -2.49 44.79 36.57
C LYS A 703 -1.46 45.91 36.35
N LYS A 704 -0.40 45.99 37.16
CA LYS A 704 0.63 47.04 37.08
C LYS A 704 1.90 46.62 36.32
N ASN A 705 1.99 45.37 35.87
CA ASN A 705 3.14 44.88 35.10
C ASN A 705 3.14 45.54 33.72
N LYS A 706 3.88 46.63 33.58
CA LYS A 706 4.20 47.23 32.27
C LYS A 706 5.48 46.62 31.76
N ASN A 707 5.47 46.21 30.50
CA ASN A 707 6.67 45.77 29.82
C ASN A 707 7.53 47.00 29.47
N HIS A 708 8.84 46.79 29.37
CA HIS A 708 9.74 47.76 28.78
C HIS A 708 9.25 48.14 27.37
N PRO A 709 9.26 49.43 26.97
CA PRO A 709 8.75 49.86 25.66
C PRO A 709 9.42 49.19 24.47
N GLU A 710 10.67 48.78 24.62
CA GLU A 710 11.49 48.11 23.59
C GLU A 710 11.50 46.58 23.74
N ALA A 711 10.65 46.01 24.60
CA ALA A 711 10.48 44.56 24.69
C ALA A 711 9.52 44.06 23.59
N ILE A 712 9.98 43.13 22.76
CA ILE A 712 9.25 42.58 21.62
C ILE A 712 8.86 41.12 21.89
N TYR A 713 7.55 40.85 21.90
CA TYR A 713 6.98 39.51 22.17
C TYR A 713 6.28 38.89 20.96
N THR A 714 6.61 39.36 19.77
CA THR A 714 6.13 38.86 18.49
C THR A 714 7.27 38.21 17.72
N SER A 715 7.00 37.08 17.07
CA SER A 715 8.01 36.33 16.33
C SER A 715 8.58 37.15 15.17
N GLN A 716 9.90 37.16 15.05
CA GLN A 716 10.60 37.91 14.01
C GLN A 716 11.86 37.18 13.55
N LEU A 717 12.27 37.45 12.30
CA LEU A 717 13.55 37.02 11.78
C LEU A 717 14.67 37.88 12.40
N LEU A 718 15.73 37.26 12.90
CA LEU A 718 16.89 37.94 13.46
C LEU A 718 18.05 37.89 12.45
N ASP A 719 18.27 38.98 11.70
CA ASP A 719 19.40 39.18 10.77
C ASP A 719 19.85 40.66 10.93
N PRO A 720 21.11 41.07 11.18
CA PRO A 720 22.39 40.38 11.41
C PRO A 720 22.95 40.58 12.85
N ILE A 721 22.09 40.63 13.87
CA ILE A 721 22.50 40.77 15.30
C ILE A 721 23.31 39.54 15.78
N THR A 722 23.23 38.42 15.07
CA THR A 722 23.88 37.14 15.43
C THR A 722 25.13 36.82 14.62
N LYS A 723 25.54 37.68 13.66
CA LYS A 723 26.76 37.43 12.86
C LYS A 723 28.03 37.43 13.72
N ASP A 724 28.11 38.30 14.73
CA ASP A 724 29.25 38.38 15.64
C ASP A 724 29.28 37.20 16.64
N LEU A 725 28.11 36.64 16.95
CA LEU A 725 27.95 35.46 17.82
C LEU A 725 28.36 34.14 17.15
N ARG A 726 28.38 34.06 15.81
CA ARG A 726 28.84 32.85 15.09
C ARG A 726 30.31 32.53 15.34
N ASN A 727 31.11 33.52 15.76
CA ASN A 727 32.55 33.38 15.98
C ASN A 727 32.97 33.31 17.46
N SER A 728 32.03 33.40 18.41
CA SER A 728 32.35 33.39 19.85
C SER A 728 32.42 31.96 20.42
N GLU A 729 33.25 31.09 19.85
CA GLU A 729 33.59 29.80 20.48
C GLU A 729 34.66 29.92 21.57
N CYS A 730 35.29 31.09 21.74
CA CYS A 730 36.26 31.32 22.80
C CYS A 730 35.60 31.68 24.12
N LEU A 731 35.15 30.69 24.88
CA LEU A 731 35.13 30.74 26.37
C LEU A 731 35.02 29.35 27.04
N SER A 732 35.04 28.24 26.31
CA SER A 732 35.07 26.88 26.89
C SER A 732 36.48 26.29 27.09
N CYS A 733 37.55 27.03 26.83
CA CYS A 733 38.90 26.59 27.20
C CYS A 733 39.20 27.00 28.66
N ALA A 734 38.69 26.23 29.62
CA ALA A 734 39.33 26.18 30.93
C ALA A 734 40.74 25.59 30.71
N ILE A 735 41.76 26.43 30.85
CA ILE A 735 43.15 25.98 30.96
C ILE A 735 43.26 25.31 32.34
N PRO A 736 43.61 24.01 32.43
CA PRO A 736 43.93 23.42 33.71
C PRO A 736 45.33 23.88 34.13
N ASP A 737 45.41 24.55 35.29
CA ASP A 737 46.65 24.68 36.07
C ASP A 737 46.98 23.38 36.80
#